data_AF-A0AAD8N2A7-F1
#
_entry.id   AF-A0AAD8N2A7-F1
#
_cell.length_a   1.000
_cell.length_b   1.000
_cell.length_c   1.000
_cell.angle_alpha   90.00
_cell.angle_beta   90.00
_cell.angle_gamma   90.00
#
_symmetry.space_group_name_H-M   'P 1'
#
loop_
_entity.id
_entity.type
_entity.pdbx_description
1 polymer ?
#
loop_
_entity_poly.entity_id
_entity_poly.type
_entity_poly.pdbx_seq_one_letter_code
_entity_poly.pdbx_strand_id
1 'polypeptide(L)'
;MKVVAAIVQSWKWRKVTVIYEDTTASVNGIFPYLIEALQEVDVDVDYYLPLQAFPPHSVHEKLEDLQRRQSRVFIVHTSSDLAINIFMEAKRMKMMKKEFVWITTNSITNFIDSFNSSAISSMQGVLGVKDFSPFYGQNQYKDFSKRFKFKFRSKYPAQKYMEPGNFALNAYDAVYTAVLAIEGKQNPKYLAHNLINNTAVNGQKLLTRILNSKFMGLSGEVNFKGGTLAPSTNFQIVNVIGKSSLQLGYWSEGLGFSMKITNGSTYSKSMNILGQVNWPGRASTVPRGWAVATSTNRLRIGVPGHNTFKGFVNVTYKHPGGHPIVGGLSIEVFKAVVQNLPYNLLYDFVPYNGTYDSLVQEISLATFDAVVGDTTIVANRCAYAEFSQPYSDSGLQLLVYTKSPSAARAWLFTKPFTTCTWISTAVVNLYSGFVVWYIERQTNRDFEGSWFKQCGTIIWLAFTTLFTSLQGDKLHSNLSRMAAVIWLFVALAITSSYTASLTSLLTIQNLDPTVTDVDTLRNTGAKVGCNGNSFVVKYLEDVLKFEPHNIEKIYLEDHYAEALKSKKIAAAFLEVPYIKLLLAKNCKGFMVGESFKVGGFGFVFPKGAPLLSDISQAVLNVSESGTLRMLEIDMLKSYKCSKSDDPVEYSLGFDSFWGLFAITGGASTIALLLYLFPCGIPKWHVFNSRVFVETESKHEMHNLPGAYASPQHDPDQDENVLFEAEMKNQ
;
A
#
# COMPACT_ATOMS: atom_id res chain seq x y z
N MET A 1 1.20 26.32 29.01
CA MET A 1 0.35 25.54 28.08
C MET A 1 0.98 24.24 27.62
N LYS A 2 2.32 24.12 27.52
CA LYS A 2 3.05 22.87 27.22
C LYS A 2 2.60 21.62 28.00
N VAL A 3 2.27 21.77 29.28
CA VAL A 3 1.71 20.66 30.09
C VAL A 3 0.39 20.11 29.53
N VAL A 4 -0.50 20.97 29.00
CA VAL A 4 -1.76 20.55 28.38
C VAL A 4 -1.47 19.77 27.10
N ALA A 5 -0.57 20.27 26.27
CA ALA A 5 -0.13 19.56 25.06
C ALA A 5 0.50 18.20 25.39
N ALA A 6 1.34 18.12 26.42
CA ALA A 6 1.93 16.87 26.89
C ALA A 6 0.88 15.85 27.39
N ILE A 7 -0.21 16.32 28.03
CA ILE A 7 -1.34 15.45 28.42
C ILE A 7 -1.99 14.85 27.18
N VAL A 8 -2.28 15.68 26.17
CA VAL A 8 -2.92 15.23 24.92
C VAL A 8 -2.01 14.24 24.17
N GLN A 9 -0.72 14.57 24.05
CA GLN A 9 0.29 13.73 23.42
C GLN A 9 0.43 12.37 24.12
N SER A 10 0.38 12.33 25.45
CA SER A 10 0.51 11.10 26.22
C SER A 10 -0.53 10.04 25.85
N TRP A 11 -1.72 10.46 25.39
CA TRP A 11 -2.81 9.57 25.00
C TRP A 11 -3.00 9.47 23.48
N LYS A 12 -2.08 10.05 22.69
CA LYS A 12 -2.06 10.02 21.22
C LYS A 12 -3.32 10.58 20.55
N TRP A 13 -4.00 11.54 21.18
CA TRP A 13 -5.12 12.21 20.53
C TRP A 13 -4.61 13.25 19.54
N ARG A 14 -5.00 13.13 18.27
CA ARG A 14 -4.52 14.01 17.18
C ARG A 14 -5.36 15.25 16.95
N LYS A 15 -6.61 15.27 17.42
CA LYS A 15 -7.55 16.39 17.22
C LYS A 15 -8.23 16.79 18.51
N VAL A 16 -8.17 18.09 18.82
CA VAL A 16 -8.80 18.68 20.01
C VAL A 16 -9.71 19.84 19.66
N THR A 17 -10.71 20.10 20.50
CA THR A 17 -11.53 21.31 20.47
C THR A 17 -11.11 22.21 21.62
N VAL A 18 -10.86 23.49 21.35
CA VAL A 18 -10.51 24.46 22.39
C VAL A 18 -11.73 25.35 22.67
N ILE A 19 -12.20 25.30 23.92
CA ILE A 19 -13.29 26.14 24.43
C ILE A 19 -12.67 27.23 25.28
N TYR A 20 -12.89 28.48 24.92
CA TYR A 20 -12.27 29.61 25.61
C TYR A 20 -13.23 30.79 25.79
N GLU A 21 -12.93 31.63 26.77
CA GLU A 21 -13.67 32.87 27.01
C GLU A 21 -13.10 33.98 26.12
N ASP A 22 -13.97 34.61 25.34
CA ASP A 22 -13.61 35.64 24.36
C ASP A 22 -13.23 36.95 25.06
N THR A 23 -12.01 36.98 25.59
CA THR A 23 -11.40 38.14 26.24
C THR A 23 -10.07 38.48 25.58
N THR A 24 -9.69 39.76 25.59
CA THR A 24 -8.41 40.22 25.05
C THR A 24 -7.21 39.52 25.70
N ALA A 25 -7.31 39.17 26.99
CA ALA A 25 -6.29 38.42 27.72
C ALA A 25 -6.16 36.96 27.25
N SER A 26 -7.28 36.28 26.96
CA SER A 26 -7.27 34.91 26.45
C SER A 26 -6.77 34.85 25.00
N VAL A 27 -7.23 35.76 24.15
CA VAL A 27 -6.91 35.81 22.71
C VAL A 27 -5.46 36.23 22.45
N ASN A 28 -4.97 37.28 23.09
CA ASN A 28 -3.60 37.79 22.85
C ASN A 28 -2.55 37.19 23.79
N GLY A 29 -2.98 36.57 24.90
CA GLY A 29 -2.09 35.99 25.89
C GLY A 29 -1.90 34.50 25.68
N ILE A 30 -2.91 33.71 26.01
CA ILE A 30 -2.75 32.26 26.23
C ILE A 30 -2.90 31.44 24.94
N PHE A 31 -3.73 31.91 24.02
CA PHE A 31 -4.10 31.17 22.82
C PHE A 31 -2.92 30.89 21.87
N PRO A 32 -2.02 31.86 21.55
CA PRO A 32 -0.87 31.60 20.69
C PRO A 32 0.06 30.52 21.27
N TYR A 33 0.34 30.59 22.57
CA TYR A 33 1.20 29.60 23.25
C TYR A 33 0.56 28.22 23.38
N LEU A 34 -0.78 28.14 23.40
CA LEU A 34 -1.47 26.84 23.38
C LEU A 34 -1.39 26.22 22.00
N ILE A 35 -1.60 27.00 20.94
CA ILE A 35 -1.51 26.54 19.55
C ILE A 35 -0.09 26.07 19.25
N GLU A 36 0.91 26.88 19.56
CA GLU A 36 2.31 26.53 19.38
C GLU A 36 2.66 25.23 20.11
N ALA A 37 2.25 25.11 21.38
CA ALA A 37 2.51 23.90 22.16
C ALA A 37 1.80 22.64 21.61
N LEU A 38 0.59 22.78 21.03
CA LEU A 38 -0.12 21.65 20.40
C LEU A 38 0.51 21.25 19.07
N GLN A 39 0.95 22.23 18.27
CA GLN A 39 1.66 22.00 17.01
C GLN A 39 3.01 21.31 17.23
N GLU A 40 3.76 21.68 18.27
CA GLU A 40 5.01 21.02 18.67
C GLU A 40 4.85 19.52 18.92
N VAL A 41 3.64 19.05 19.26
CA VAL A 41 3.34 17.65 19.56
C VAL A 41 2.49 16.94 18.50
N ASP A 42 2.38 17.51 17.29
CA ASP A 42 1.61 16.96 16.16
C ASP A 42 0.11 16.78 16.49
N VAL A 43 -0.46 17.78 17.16
CA VAL A 43 -1.88 17.84 17.50
C VAL A 43 -2.54 19.05 16.83
N ASP A 44 -3.57 18.77 16.04
CA ASP A 44 -4.37 19.78 15.37
C ASP A 44 -5.56 20.22 16.24
N VAL A 45 -5.91 21.50 16.14
CA VAL A 45 -7.16 22.01 16.70
C VAL A 45 -8.25 21.91 15.65
N ASP A 46 -9.23 21.04 15.89
CA ASP A 46 -10.37 20.78 15.00
C ASP A 46 -11.34 21.97 14.98
N TYR A 47 -11.54 22.59 16.14
CA TYR A 47 -12.45 23.71 16.28
C TYR A 47 -12.12 24.59 17.49
N TYR A 48 -12.35 25.89 17.31
CA TYR A 48 -12.23 26.90 18.35
C TYR A 48 -13.61 27.41 18.70
N LEU A 49 -14.01 27.26 19.97
CA LEU A 49 -15.28 27.76 20.46
C LEU A 49 -15.05 28.97 21.38
N PRO A 50 -15.22 30.20 20.87
CA PRO A 50 -15.30 31.40 21.71
C PRO A 50 -16.63 31.44 22.44
N LEU A 51 -16.60 31.78 23.73
CA LEU A 51 -17.76 32.01 24.57
C LEU A 51 -17.71 33.41 25.18
N GLN A 52 -18.84 34.11 25.15
CA GLN A 52 -19.02 35.38 25.85
C GLN A 52 -19.63 35.12 27.24
N ALA A 53 -19.29 35.97 28.21
CA ALA A 53 -19.52 35.69 29.61
C ALA A 53 -21.00 35.71 30.09
N PHE A 54 -21.97 36.18 29.28
CA PHE A 54 -23.31 36.53 29.82
C PHE A 54 -24.52 36.35 28.88
N PRO A 55 -24.76 35.17 28.28
CA PRO A 55 -25.93 34.38 28.77
C PRO A 55 -25.84 32.82 28.64
N PRO A 56 -26.42 32.05 29.59
CA PRO A 56 -26.37 30.58 29.62
C PRO A 56 -27.10 29.88 28.45
N HIS A 57 -28.12 30.49 27.84
CA HIS A 57 -28.80 29.95 26.66
C HIS A 57 -27.85 29.77 25.47
N SER A 58 -26.80 30.60 25.38
CA SER A 58 -25.77 30.49 24.35
C SER A 58 -24.89 29.24 24.53
N VAL A 59 -24.73 28.70 25.75
CA VAL A 59 -23.84 27.57 25.98
C VAL A 59 -24.45 26.28 25.43
N HIS A 60 -25.77 26.10 25.56
CA HIS A 60 -26.46 24.91 25.08
C HIS A 60 -26.30 24.70 23.57
N GLU A 61 -26.65 25.72 22.78
CA GLU A 61 -26.56 25.67 21.31
C GLU A 61 -25.13 25.40 20.85
N LYS A 62 -24.15 26.09 21.45
CA LYS A 62 -22.73 25.88 21.13
C LYS A 62 -22.23 24.48 21.48
N LEU A 63 -22.68 23.90 22.60
CA LEU A 63 -22.33 22.53 22.96
C LEU A 63 -23.03 21.50 22.07
N GLU A 64 -24.22 21.81 21.55
CA GLU A 64 -24.92 20.96 20.58
C GLU A 64 -24.12 20.84 19.28
N ASP A 65 -23.59 21.96 18.78
CA ASP A 65 -22.69 21.97 17.62
C ASP A 65 -21.44 21.10 17.86
N LEU A 66 -20.84 21.18 19.06
CA LEU A 66 -19.70 20.34 19.42
C LEU A 66 -20.06 18.86 19.49
N GLN A 67 -21.26 18.53 19.95
CA GLN A 67 -21.72 17.14 20.02
C GLN A 67 -21.89 16.51 18.63
N ARG A 68 -22.24 17.30 17.60
CA ARG A 68 -22.38 16.85 16.21
C ARG A 68 -21.03 16.55 15.53
N ARG A 69 -19.95 17.18 15.98
CA ARG A 69 -18.59 16.95 15.44
C ARG A 69 -18.06 15.57 15.83
N GLN A 70 -16.92 15.15 15.27
CA GLN A 70 -16.28 13.86 15.61
C GLN A 70 -15.35 13.96 16.82
N SER A 71 -14.64 15.09 17.02
CA SER A 71 -13.72 15.24 18.16
C SER A 71 -14.47 15.20 19.49
N ARG A 72 -13.89 14.51 20.47
CA ARG A 72 -14.41 14.36 21.84
C ARG A 72 -13.43 14.81 22.91
N VAL A 73 -12.32 15.44 22.51
CA VAL A 73 -11.31 15.99 23.42
C VAL A 73 -11.48 17.50 23.50
N PHE A 74 -11.89 17.98 24.67
CA PHE A 74 -12.17 19.39 24.92
C PHE A 74 -11.14 19.97 25.88
N ILE A 75 -10.43 21.02 25.45
CA ILE A 75 -9.56 21.83 26.29
C ILE A 75 -10.34 23.08 26.68
N VAL A 76 -10.53 23.31 27.99
CA VAL A 76 -11.35 24.41 28.52
C VAL A 76 -10.47 25.44 29.23
N HIS A 77 -10.50 26.67 28.72
CA HIS A 77 -9.80 27.82 29.27
C HIS A 77 -10.75 29.00 29.43
N THR A 78 -11.41 29.06 30.58
CA THR A 78 -12.45 30.07 30.90
C THR A 78 -12.31 30.53 32.36
N SER A 79 -13.08 31.54 32.74
CA SER A 79 -13.34 31.89 34.14
C SER A 79 -14.06 30.77 34.90
N SER A 80 -13.93 30.78 36.23
CA SER A 80 -14.56 29.77 37.09
C SER A 80 -16.08 29.71 36.93
N ASP A 81 -16.74 30.87 36.80
CA ASP A 81 -18.20 30.95 36.72
C ASP A 81 -18.72 30.37 35.40
N LEU A 82 -18.06 30.71 34.29
CA LEU A 82 -18.40 30.17 32.98
C LEU A 82 -18.10 28.66 32.90
N ALA A 83 -16.98 28.21 33.48
CA ALA A 83 -16.65 26.78 33.56
C ALA A 83 -17.73 25.97 34.28
N ILE A 84 -18.25 26.48 35.41
CA ILE A 84 -19.34 25.85 36.15
C ILE A 84 -20.58 25.67 35.25
N ASN A 85 -20.96 26.71 34.51
CA ASN A 85 -22.09 26.65 33.57
C ASN A 85 -21.85 25.63 32.44
N ILE A 86 -20.65 25.60 31.85
CA ILE A 86 -20.28 24.64 30.80
C ILE A 86 -20.42 23.20 31.29
N PHE A 87 -19.84 22.85 32.45
CA PHE A 87 -19.85 21.47 32.92
C PHE A 87 -21.23 21.01 33.44
N MET A 88 -22.02 21.91 34.03
CA MET A 88 -23.41 21.61 34.37
C MET A 88 -24.24 21.31 33.11
N GLU A 89 -24.08 22.12 32.07
CA GLU A 89 -24.80 21.95 30.81
C GLU A 89 -24.31 20.72 30.03
N ALA A 90 -23.00 20.50 29.94
CA ALA A 90 -22.41 19.30 29.35
C ALA A 90 -22.92 18.01 30.03
N LYS A 91 -23.08 18.02 31.36
CA LYS A 91 -23.69 16.90 32.09
C LYS A 91 -25.16 16.71 31.71
N ARG A 92 -25.94 17.77 31.58
CA ARG A 92 -27.35 17.74 31.12
C ARG A 92 -27.47 17.17 29.71
N MET A 93 -26.55 17.55 28.81
CA MET A 93 -26.47 17.09 27.41
C MET A 93 -25.80 15.71 27.25
N LYS A 94 -25.50 15.02 28.35
CA LYS A 94 -24.86 13.70 28.36
C LYS A 94 -23.45 13.68 27.72
N MET A 95 -22.75 14.82 27.71
CA MET A 95 -21.36 14.96 27.25
C MET A 95 -20.33 14.63 28.35
N MET A 96 -20.76 14.09 29.50
CA MET A 96 -19.92 13.60 30.60
C MET A 96 -19.92 12.06 30.66
N LYS A 97 -19.81 11.40 29.50
CA LYS A 97 -19.83 9.94 29.30
C LYS A 97 -18.47 9.38 28.84
N LYS A 98 -18.33 8.04 28.78
CA LYS A 98 -17.10 7.29 28.47
C LYS A 98 -16.32 7.75 27.23
N GLU A 99 -16.96 8.40 26.26
CA GLU A 99 -16.32 8.82 25.01
C GLU A 99 -15.70 10.22 25.07
N PHE A 100 -16.06 11.00 26.09
CA PHE A 100 -15.68 12.41 26.21
C PHE A 100 -14.43 12.56 27.09
N VAL A 101 -13.58 13.49 26.70
CA VAL A 101 -12.38 13.89 27.43
C VAL A 101 -12.44 15.39 27.65
N TRP A 102 -12.25 15.81 28.90
CA TRP A 102 -12.27 17.20 29.29
C TRP A 102 -10.98 17.52 30.04
N ILE A 103 -10.25 18.52 29.55
CA ILE A 103 -8.99 19.00 30.11
C ILE A 103 -9.18 20.46 30.48
N THR A 104 -8.92 20.81 31.74
CA THR A 104 -9.05 22.17 32.26
C THR A 104 -7.68 22.75 32.55
N THR A 105 -7.51 24.02 32.21
CA THR A 105 -6.29 24.76 32.51
C THR A 105 -6.25 25.23 33.97
N ASN A 106 -5.16 25.88 34.37
CA ASN A 106 -5.00 26.44 35.71
C ASN A 106 -6.00 27.56 36.03
N SER A 107 -6.59 28.21 35.01
CA SER A 107 -7.64 29.23 35.22
C SER A 107 -8.87 28.67 35.96
N ILE A 108 -9.18 27.39 35.77
CA ILE A 108 -10.31 26.70 36.39
C ILE A 108 -9.82 25.85 37.56
N THR A 109 -8.80 25.04 37.33
CA THR A 109 -8.35 24.01 38.29
C THR A 109 -7.82 24.63 39.59
N ASN A 110 -7.27 25.85 39.55
CA ASN A 110 -6.83 26.55 40.76
C ASN A 110 -7.99 26.92 41.70
N PHE A 111 -9.23 26.98 41.21
CA PHE A 111 -10.44 27.25 41.99
C PHE A 111 -11.22 25.99 42.36
N ILE A 112 -10.79 24.80 41.94
CA ILE A 112 -11.60 23.59 42.07
C ILE A 112 -11.95 23.26 43.52
N ASP A 113 -11.04 23.56 44.46
CA ASP A 113 -11.24 23.35 45.90
C ASP A 113 -12.26 24.33 46.52
N SER A 114 -12.59 25.42 45.82
CA SER A 114 -13.57 26.43 46.23
C SER A 114 -14.97 26.20 45.65
N PHE A 115 -15.08 25.32 44.65
CA PHE A 115 -16.34 25.04 43.98
C PHE A 115 -17.31 24.31 44.90
N ASN A 116 -18.60 24.55 44.70
CA ASN A 116 -19.61 23.81 45.44
C ASN A 116 -19.66 22.34 45.02
N SER A 117 -20.19 21.48 45.89
CA SER A 117 -20.21 20.03 45.66
C SER A 117 -21.04 19.64 44.43
N SER A 118 -22.04 20.45 44.06
CA SER A 118 -22.84 20.22 42.84
C SER A 118 -21.99 20.47 41.59
N ALA A 119 -21.28 21.60 41.55
CA ALA A 119 -20.38 21.99 40.47
C ALA A 119 -19.23 20.97 40.29
N ILE A 120 -18.54 20.58 41.37
CA ILE A 120 -17.48 19.55 41.27
C ILE A 120 -18.04 18.21 40.78
N SER A 121 -19.24 17.83 41.24
CA SER A 121 -19.89 16.59 40.77
C SER A 121 -20.33 16.64 39.30
N SER A 122 -20.42 17.83 38.69
CA SER A 122 -20.68 17.98 37.27
C SER A 122 -19.43 17.71 36.42
N MET A 123 -18.24 17.89 37.02
CA MET A 123 -16.92 17.75 36.41
C MET A 123 -16.33 16.34 36.58
N GLN A 124 -17.14 15.32 36.85
CA GLN A 124 -16.66 13.95 37.07
C GLN A 124 -15.79 13.46 35.91
N GLY A 125 -14.54 13.08 36.21
CA GLY A 125 -13.58 12.55 35.23
C GLY A 125 -12.82 13.61 34.42
N VAL A 126 -12.99 14.89 34.74
CA VAL A 126 -12.18 15.98 34.17
C VAL A 126 -10.73 15.86 34.62
N LEU A 127 -9.78 16.09 33.71
CA LEU A 127 -8.37 16.31 34.03
C LEU A 127 -8.11 17.81 34.21
N GLY A 128 -7.36 18.17 35.24
CA GLY A 128 -7.03 19.55 35.55
C GLY A 128 -5.53 19.75 35.70
N VAL A 129 -5.06 20.89 35.21
CA VAL A 129 -3.71 21.39 35.44
C VAL A 129 -3.78 22.46 36.52
N LYS A 130 -3.12 22.23 37.66
CA LYS A 130 -3.06 23.16 38.79
C LYS A 130 -1.63 23.70 38.94
N ASP A 131 -1.48 24.95 39.38
CA ASP A 131 -0.13 25.48 39.64
C ASP A 131 0.51 24.75 40.84
N PHE A 132 1.79 24.44 40.73
CA PHE A 132 2.55 23.78 41.77
C PHE A 132 2.84 24.75 42.92
N SER A 133 2.45 24.38 44.15
CA SER A 133 2.93 25.05 45.36
C SER A 133 3.69 24.05 46.24
N PRO A 134 4.98 24.29 46.53
CA PRO A 134 5.85 23.40 47.32
C PRO A 134 5.47 23.35 48.81
N PHE A 135 4.56 24.20 49.26
CA PHE A 135 4.17 24.35 50.67
C PHE A 135 2.84 23.68 51.02
N TYR A 136 2.15 23.03 50.07
CA TYR A 136 0.97 22.22 50.35
C TYR A 136 1.34 21.09 51.33
N GLY A 137 1.02 21.27 52.61
CA GLY A 137 1.33 20.33 53.70
C GLY A 137 2.40 20.78 54.69
N GLN A 138 3.16 21.83 54.40
CA GLN A 138 4.12 22.41 55.34
C GLN A 138 3.43 23.28 56.41
N ASN A 139 4.09 23.46 57.56
CA ASN A 139 3.52 24.18 58.71
C ASN A 139 3.12 25.62 58.38
N GLN A 140 3.84 26.30 57.49
CA GLN A 140 3.57 27.68 57.08
C GLN A 140 2.22 27.82 56.35
N TYR A 141 1.92 26.93 55.40
CA TYR A 141 0.61 26.90 54.73
C TYR A 141 -0.51 26.52 55.71
N LYS A 142 -0.28 25.53 56.58
CA LYS A 142 -1.27 25.11 57.59
C LYS A 142 -1.64 26.25 58.54
N ASP A 143 -0.66 27.04 58.96
CA ASP A 143 -0.88 28.24 59.79
C ASP A 143 -1.67 29.30 59.02
N PHE A 144 -1.25 29.63 57.80
CA PHE A 144 -1.97 30.59 56.94
C PHE A 144 -3.42 30.14 56.70
N SER A 145 -3.65 28.89 56.31
CA SER A 145 -4.98 28.33 56.05
C SER A 145 -5.88 28.42 57.28
N LYS A 146 -5.37 28.11 58.48
CA LYS A 146 -6.12 28.29 59.74
C LYS A 146 -6.52 29.75 59.96
N ARG A 147 -5.57 30.69 59.84
CA ARG A 147 -5.83 32.13 60.01
C ARG A 147 -6.80 32.67 58.96
N PHE A 148 -6.65 32.24 57.71
CA PHE A 148 -7.52 32.60 56.60
C PHE A 148 -8.95 32.13 56.85
N LYS A 149 -9.15 30.84 57.14
CA LYS A 149 -10.47 30.26 57.43
C LYS A 149 -11.17 30.96 58.59
N PHE A 150 -10.44 31.25 59.65
CA PHE A 150 -10.99 31.96 60.81
C PHE A 150 -11.53 33.36 60.43
N LYS A 151 -10.70 34.17 59.74
CA LYS A 151 -11.12 35.51 59.30
C LYS A 151 -12.22 35.47 58.23
N PHE A 152 -12.11 34.54 57.27
CA PHE A 152 -13.06 34.41 56.18
C PHE A 152 -14.45 34.02 56.69
N ARG A 153 -14.51 33.06 57.61
CA ARG A 153 -15.78 32.63 58.24
C ARG A 153 -16.45 33.77 59.02
N SER A 154 -15.67 34.60 59.70
CA SER A 154 -16.20 35.77 60.42
C SER A 154 -16.81 36.81 59.48
N LYS A 155 -16.28 36.94 58.26
CA LYS A 155 -16.72 37.97 57.30
C LYS A 155 -17.81 37.45 56.34
N TYR A 156 -17.80 36.16 56.02
CA TYR A 156 -18.70 35.50 55.07
C TYR A 156 -19.32 34.23 55.66
N PRO A 157 -20.23 34.36 56.65
CA PRO A 157 -20.78 33.22 57.39
C PRO A 157 -21.64 32.27 56.53
N ALA A 158 -22.19 32.74 55.40
CA ALA A 158 -23.01 31.94 54.49
C ALA A 158 -22.19 30.98 53.59
N GLN A 159 -20.87 31.16 53.47
CA GLN A 159 -20.04 30.42 52.53
C GLN A 159 -19.48 29.14 53.17
N LYS A 160 -19.86 27.97 52.63
CA LYS A 160 -19.48 26.67 53.19
C LYS A 160 -18.08 26.18 52.75
N TYR A 161 -17.54 26.73 51.67
CA TYR A 161 -16.23 26.35 51.11
C TYR A 161 -15.20 27.41 51.51
N MET A 162 -14.18 26.99 52.25
CA MET A 162 -13.31 27.90 53.02
C MET A 162 -11.81 27.66 52.77
N GLU A 163 -11.45 26.72 51.89
CA GLU A 163 -10.04 26.48 51.57
C GLU A 163 -9.47 27.64 50.76
N PRO A 164 -8.30 28.19 51.14
CA PRO A 164 -7.64 29.21 50.33
C PRO A 164 -7.13 28.58 49.04
N GLY A 165 -7.72 28.95 47.89
CA GLY A 165 -7.20 28.57 46.58
C GLY A 165 -5.88 29.26 46.24
N ASN A 166 -5.24 28.87 45.14
CA ASN A 166 -3.94 29.42 44.72
C ASN A 166 -3.97 30.95 44.56
N PHE A 167 -5.09 31.54 44.13
CA PHE A 167 -5.24 33.00 44.02
C PHE A 167 -5.16 33.72 45.37
N ALA A 168 -5.63 33.09 46.46
CA ALA A 168 -5.49 33.65 47.80
C ALA A 168 -4.01 33.63 48.26
N LEU A 169 -3.26 32.60 47.86
CA LEU A 169 -1.82 32.51 48.11
C LEU A 169 -1.07 33.56 47.29
N ASN A 170 -1.40 33.71 46.01
CA ASN A 170 -0.81 34.73 45.14
C ASN A 170 -1.09 36.14 45.66
N ALA A 171 -2.31 36.41 46.16
CA ALA A 171 -2.65 37.69 46.76
C ALA A 171 -1.83 37.96 48.04
N TYR A 172 -1.62 36.94 48.88
CA TYR A 172 -0.79 37.05 50.07
C TYR A 172 0.67 37.37 49.70
N ASP A 173 1.24 36.63 48.75
CA ASP A 173 2.62 36.80 48.31
C ASP A 173 2.82 38.13 47.55
N ALA A 174 1.82 38.62 46.82
CA ALA A 174 1.86 39.93 46.17
C ALA A 174 1.95 41.07 47.20
N VAL A 175 1.14 41.02 48.26
CA VAL A 175 1.21 41.99 49.36
C VAL A 175 2.54 41.86 50.10
N TYR A 176 3.00 40.62 50.34
CA TYR A 176 4.30 40.38 50.96
C TYR A 176 5.44 40.98 50.14
N THR A 177 5.43 40.79 48.82
CA THR A 177 6.39 41.39 47.88
C THR A 177 6.39 42.91 47.96
N ALA A 178 5.21 43.54 47.98
CA ALA A 178 5.09 44.99 48.10
C ALA A 178 5.69 45.49 49.43
N VAL A 179 5.44 44.79 50.53
CA VAL A 179 6.01 45.14 51.84
C VAL A 179 7.53 44.99 51.85
N LEU A 180 8.07 43.90 51.29
CA LEU A 180 9.52 43.70 51.14
C LEU A 180 10.18 44.82 50.34
N ALA A 181 9.54 45.24 49.25
CA ALA A 181 10.02 46.34 48.41
C ALA A 181 9.98 47.69 49.14
N ILE A 182 8.95 47.97 49.93
CA ILE A 182 8.86 49.18 50.76
C ILE A 182 9.98 49.18 51.82
N GLU A 183 10.17 48.05 52.52
CA GLU A 183 11.22 47.89 53.52
C GLU A 183 12.63 47.87 52.91
N GLY A 184 12.76 47.68 51.59
CA GLY A 184 14.05 47.53 50.91
C GLY A 184 14.79 46.24 51.29
N LYS A 185 14.08 45.23 51.79
CA LYS A 185 14.64 43.94 52.20
C LYS A 185 14.38 42.90 51.11
N GLN A 186 15.39 42.09 50.80
CA GLN A 186 15.25 41.02 49.80
C GLN A 186 14.70 39.72 50.39
N ASN A 187 14.94 39.42 51.68
CA ASN A 187 14.52 38.15 52.30
C ASN A 187 14.52 38.16 53.85
N PRO A 188 13.62 38.89 54.53
CA PRO A 188 13.58 38.92 55.99
C PRO A 188 12.90 37.69 56.58
N LYS A 189 13.44 37.18 57.70
CA LYS A 189 12.81 36.14 58.53
C LYS A 189 11.55 36.64 59.27
N TYR A 190 11.40 37.96 59.45
CA TYR A 190 10.27 38.60 60.12
C TYR A 190 9.97 39.98 59.49
N LEU A 191 8.68 40.31 59.32
CA LEU A 191 8.22 41.66 58.95
C LEU A 191 8.51 42.64 60.09
N ALA A 192 8.91 43.87 59.78
CA ALA A 192 9.13 44.87 60.82
C ALA A 192 7.80 45.16 61.54
N HIS A 193 7.80 45.11 62.88
CA HIS A 193 6.59 45.40 63.68
C HIS A 193 6.12 46.85 63.57
N ASN A 194 6.93 47.71 62.97
CA ASN A 194 6.69 49.13 62.80
C ASN A 194 7.33 49.56 61.48
N LEU A 195 6.52 49.91 60.46
CA LEU A 195 6.93 50.64 59.26
C LEU A 195 7.25 52.10 59.65
N ILE A 196 8.03 52.31 60.71
CA ILE A 196 8.42 53.65 61.16
C ILE A 196 9.68 54.01 60.41
N ASN A 197 9.46 54.49 59.19
CA ASN A 197 10.12 55.67 58.64
C ASN A 197 9.46 55.96 57.29
N ASN A 198 8.73 57.08 57.23
CA ASN A 198 8.24 57.72 56.00
C ASN A 198 9.44 58.07 55.11
N THR A 199 9.99 57.08 54.41
CA THR A 199 10.84 57.34 53.26
C THR A 199 9.91 57.28 52.06
N ALA A 200 9.63 58.45 51.46
CA ALA A 200 9.01 58.51 50.15
C ALA A 200 9.90 57.72 49.18
N VAL A 201 9.57 56.46 48.93
CA VAL A 201 10.31 55.63 47.98
C VAL A 201 9.86 56.08 46.59
N ASN A 202 10.78 56.67 45.83
CA ASN A 202 10.55 56.99 44.42
C ASN A 202 9.97 55.76 43.69
N GLY A 203 8.89 55.93 42.91
CA GLY A 203 8.20 54.86 42.21
C GLY A 203 9.12 53.99 41.34
N GLN A 204 10.14 54.57 40.70
CA GLN A 204 11.14 53.80 39.95
C GLN A 204 11.97 52.90 40.87
N LYS A 205 12.42 53.43 42.01
CA LYS A 205 13.19 52.67 43.00
C LYS A 205 12.35 51.55 43.62
N LEU A 206 11.05 51.80 43.84
CA LEU A 206 10.11 50.79 44.31
C LEU A 206 9.92 49.68 43.26
N LEU A 207 9.70 50.04 41.99
CA LEU A 207 9.57 49.08 40.91
C LEU A 207 10.83 48.21 40.76
N THR A 208 12.02 48.81 40.81
CA THR A 208 13.29 48.06 40.79
C THR A 208 13.39 47.08 41.95
N ARG A 209 12.94 47.46 43.16
CA ARG A 209 12.92 46.56 44.31
C ARG A 209 11.93 45.42 44.15
N ILE A 210 10.75 45.68 43.58
CA ILE A 210 9.75 44.64 43.28
C ILE A 210 10.34 43.65 42.27
N LEU A 211 10.89 44.14 41.15
CA LEU A 211 11.47 43.30 40.11
C LEU A 211 12.70 42.51 40.56
N ASN A 212 13.44 43.01 41.55
CA ASN A 212 14.57 42.30 42.17
C ASN A 212 14.16 41.38 43.34
N SER A 213 12.87 41.28 43.66
CA SER A 213 12.40 40.43 44.75
C SER A 213 12.51 38.95 44.35
N LYS A 214 13.23 38.19 45.17
CA LYS A 214 13.42 36.75 45.00
C LYS A 214 13.29 36.03 46.34
N PHE A 215 12.17 35.37 46.57
CA PHE A 215 11.91 34.64 47.81
C PHE A 215 10.95 33.46 47.60
N MET A 216 10.91 32.55 48.56
CA MET A 216 9.90 31.48 48.58
C MET A 216 8.66 31.97 49.33
N GLY A 217 7.59 32.24 48.58
CA GLY A 217 6.26 32.59 49.10
C GLY A 217 5.38 31.35 49.30
N LEU A 218 4.15 31.55 49.78
CA LEU A 218 3.18 30.47 49.98
C LEU A 218 2.69 29.83 48.66
N SER A 219 2.70 30.60 47.57
CA SER A 219 2.36 30.16 46.22
C SER A 219 3.52 29.46 45.50
N GLY A 220 4.76 29.67 45.93
CA GLY A 220 5.95 29.13 45.28
C GLY A 220 7.13 30.11 45.29
N GLU A 221 8.10 29.89 44.39
CA GLU A 221 9.19 30.84 44.21
C GLU A 221 8.65 32.11 43.52
N VAL A 222 8.72 33.25 44.22
CA VAL A 222 8.42 34.57 43.66
C VAL A 222 9.72 35.12 43.09
N ASN A 223 9.76 35.28 41.78
CA ASN A 223 10.90 35.80 41.03
C ASN A 223 10.39 36.52 39.78
N PHE A 224 10.98 37.64 39.38
CA PHE A 224 10.55 38.40 38.19
C PHE A 224 11.59 38.29 37.08
N LYS A 225 11.15 38.09 35.85
CA LYS A 225 11.98 38.05 34.63
C LYS A 225 11.30 38.88 33.55
N GLY A 226 12.04 39.78 32.90
CA GLY A 226 11.50 40.61 31.81
C GLY A 226 10.35 41.55 32.22
N GLY A 227 10.27 41.92 33.50
CA GLY A 227 9.20 42.78 34.02
C GLY A 227 7.95 42.05 34.50
N THR A 228 7.86 40.72 34.32
CA THR A 228 6.72 39.90 34.75
C THR A 228 7.15 38.82 35.75
N LEU A 229 6.20 38.26 36.50
CA LEU A 229 6.46 37.09 37.34
C LEU A 229 6.98 35.94 36.46
N ALA A 230 8.06 35.30 36.89
CA ALA A 230 8.64 34.17 36.18
C ALA A 230 7.60 33.04 36.09
N PRO A 231 7.42 32.41 34.92
CA PRO A 231 6.46 31.34 34.76
C PRO A 231 6.85 30.13 35.62
N SER A 232 5.86 29.46 36.20
CA SER A 232 6.11 28.20 36.91
C SER A 232 6.59 27.14 35.92
N THR A 233 7.65 26.43 36.29
CA THR A 233 8.16 25.29 35.51
C THR A 233 7.50 23.98 35.92
N ASN A 234 6.81 23.95 37.06
CA ASN A 234 6.20 22.77 37.64
C ASN A 234 4.68 22.95 37.75
N PHE A 235 3.95 21.90 37.42
CA PHE A 235 2.49 21.87 37.48
C PHE A 235 2.03 20.58 38.15
N GLN A 236 0.93 20.67 38.89
CA GLN A 236 0.27 19.52 39.49
C GLN A 236 -0.85 19.05 38.56
N ILE A 237 -0.92 17.74 38.34
CA ILE A 237 -1.99 17.12 37.56
C ILE A 237 -3.02 16.54 38.52
N VAL A 238 -4.28 16.91 38.31
CA VAL A 238 -5.41 16.43 39.13
C VAL A 238 -6.49 15.80 38.27
N ASN A 239 -7.24 14.88 38.87
CA ASN A 239 -8.39 14.23 38.25
C ASN A 239 -9.61 14.34 39.18
N VAL A 240 -10.73 14.81 38.64
CA VAL A 240 -11.93 15.10 39.43
C VAL A 240 -12.72 13.83 39.67
N ILE A 241 -12.93 13.50 40.95
CA ILE A 241 -13.64 12.28 41.38
C ILE A 241 -14.65 12.61 42.48
N GLY A 242 -15.92 12.39 42.17
CA GLY A 242 -17.04 12.60 43.08
C GLY A 242 -17.22 14.07 43.43
N LYS A 243 -16.86 14.43 44.66
CA LYS A 243 -16.99 15.80 45.21
C LYS A 243 -15.64 16.45 45.49
N SER A 244 -14.54 15.87 45.00
CA SER A 244 -13.17 16.32 45.24
C SER A 244 -12.27 16.10 44.03
N SER A 245 -11.09 16.72 44.02
CA SER A 245 -10.02 16.42 43.06
C SER A 245 -8.97 15.50 43.68
N LEU A 246 -8.63 14.41 42.98
CA LEU A 246 -7.51 13.53 43.30
C LEU A 246 -6.24 14.05 42.62
N GLN A 247 -5.14 14.16 43.37
CA GLN A 247 -3.83 14.43 42.78
C GLN A 247 -3.26 13.17 42.15
N LEU A 248 -2.87 13.24 40.87
CA LEU A 248 -2.21 12.14 40.16
C LEU A 248 -0.69 12.25 40.23
N GLY A 249 -0.15 13.47 40.13
CA GLY A 249 1.28 13.73 40.22
C GLY A 249 1.63 15.09 39.63
N TYR A 250 2.80 15.18 39.02
CA TYR A 250 3.39 16.44 38.57
C TYR A 250 3.90 16.37 37.14
N TRP A 251 4.05 17.54 36.53
CA TRP A 251 4.73 17.72 35.25
C TRP A 251 5.72 18.88 35.39
N SER A 252 6.92 18.68 34.86
CA SER A 252 8.01 19.66 34.87
C SER A 252 8.47 19.97 33.46
N GLU A 253 8.62 21.26 33.13
CA GLU A 253 9.09 21.69 31.83
C GLU A 253 10.49 21.13 31.55
N GLY A 254 10.68 20.54 30.36
CA GLY A 254 11.92 19.88 29.93
C GLY A 254 12.12 18.45 30.47
N LEU A 255 11.46 18.07 31.57
CA LEU A 255 11.63 16.74 32.19
C LEU A 255 10.45 15.78 31.93
N GLY A 256 9.21 16.28 31.97
CA GLY A 256 8.00 15.48 31.76
C GLY A 256 7.23 15.17 33.06
N PHE A 257 6.46 14.07 33.05
CA PHE A 257 5.59 13.63 34.15
C PHE A 257 6.35 12.85 35.23
N SER A 258 6.01 13.08 36.50
CA SER A 258 6.55 12.32 37.65
C SER A 258 5.56 12.25 38.82
N MET A 259 5.65 11.19 39.64
CA MET A 259 4.88 11.09 40.87
C MET A 259 5.37 12.05 41.97
N LYS A 260 6.65 12.42 41.97
CA LYS A 260 7.29 13.25 43.01
C LYS A 260 8.32 14.19 42.39
N ILE A 261 8.43 15.41 42.91
CA ILE A 261 9.47 16.37 42.52
C ILE A 261 10.57 16.34 43.59
N THR A 262 11.55 15.45 43.44
CA THR A 262 12.75 15.34 44.31
C THR A 262 13.99 14.97 43.49
N ASN A 263 15.20 15.25 43.99
CA ASN A 263 16.43 14.79 43.34
C ASN A 263 16.44 13.25 43.24
N GLY A 264 16.66 12.71 42.03
CA GLY A 264 16.60 11.28 41.73
C GLY A 264 15.21 10.73 41.35
N SER A 265 14.23 11.59 41.11
CA SER A 265 12.90 11.18 40.63
C SER A 265 12.92 10.72 39.17
N THR A 266 12.14 9.68 38.87
CA THR A 266 11.93 9.21 37.49
C THR A 266 10.95 10.12 36.77
N TYR A 267 11.33 10.59 35.59
CA TYR A 267 10.46 11.37 34.71
C TYR A 267 10.13 10.57 33.45
N SER A 268 8.92 10.77 32.93
CA SER A 268 8.45 10.14 31.70
C SER A 268 7.75 11.15 30.79
N LYS A 269 7.85 10.97 29.48
CA LYS A 269 7.02 11.72 28.53
C LYS A 269 5.54 11.30 28.58
N SER A 270 5.23 10.13 29.13
CA SER A 270 3.88 9.59 29.23
C SER A 270 3.33 9.68 30.66
N MET A 271 2.06 10.06 30.76
CA MET A 271 1.26 10.05 31.98
C MET A 271 1.01 8.66 32.56
N ASN A 272 1.36 7.57 31.87
CA ASN A 272 1.21 6.21 32.40
C ASN A 272 1.93 6.02 33.75
N ILE A 273 3.00 6.80 34.00
CA ILE A 273 3.71 6.81 35.30
C ILE A 273 2.87 7.38 36.44
N LEU A 274 1.80 8.14 36.16
CA LEU A 274 0.95 8.77 37.17
C LEU A 274 -0.20 7.85 37.63
N GLY A 275 -0.26 6.62 37.11
CA GLY A 275 -1.30 5.65 37.43
C GLY A 275 -2.58 5.84 36.62
N GLN A 276 -3.68 5.28 37.12
CA GLN A 276 -4.94 5.24 36.40
C GLN A 276 -5.72 6.55 36.47
N VAL A 277 -6.08 7.09 35.30
CA VAL A 277 -6.99 8.24 35.17
C VAL A 277 -8.43 7.75 35.15
N ASN A 278 -9.31 8.41 35.91
CA ASN A 278 -10.74 8.17 35.84
C ASN A 278 -11.35 9.13 34.81
N TRP A 279 -11.95 8.56 33.77
CA TRP A 279 -12.57 9.33 32.70
C TRP A 279 -14.06 9.58 32.96
N PRO A 280 -14.68 10.53 32.25
CA PRO A 280 -16.12 10.77 32.33
C PRO A 280 -16.92 9.48 32.10
N GLY A 281 -18.09 9.37 32.73
CA GLY A 281 -18.86 8.12 32.76
C GLY A 281 -18.27 6.99 33.61
N ARG A 282 -17.27 7.28 34.46
CA ARG A 282 -16.55 6.30 35.31
C ARG A 282 -15.81 5.23 34.50
N ALA A 283 -15.34 5.59 33.31
CA ALA A 283 -14.56 4.69 32.49
C ALA A 283 -13.11 4.60 33.01
N SER A 284 -12.64 3.37 33.18
CA SER A 284 -11.27 3.01 33.53
C SER A 284 -10.34 2.95 32.32
N THR A 285 -10.92 2.80 31.12
CA THR A 285 -10.22 2.74 29.83
C THR A 285 -10.15 4.13 29.20
N VAL A 286 -9.00 4.46 28.62
CA VAL A 286 -8.76 5.72 27.91
C VAL A 286 -9.76 5.88 26.76
N PRO A 287 -10.50 7.00 26.68
CA PRO A 287 -11.37 7.29 25.55
C PRO A 287 -10.53 7.49 24.28
N ARG A 288 -11.09 7.10 23.12
CA ARG A 288 -10.41 7.27 21.82
C ARG A 288 -10.18 8.73 21.45
N GLY A 289 -10.92 9.65 22.06
CA GLY A 289 -10.85 11.10 21.79
C GLY A 289 -11.69 11.54 20.59
N TRP A 290 -12.45 10.64 19.99
CA TRP A 290 -13.41 10.93 18.94
C TRP A 290 -14.58 9.94 19.02
N ALA A 291 -15.74 10.30 18.46
CA ALA A 291 -16.93 9.45 18.45
C ALA A 291 -17.10 8.72 17.12
N VAL A 292 -17.49 7.45 17.24
CA VAL A 292 -17.89 6.62 16.11
C VAL A 292 -19.21 7.14 15.54
N ALA A 293 -19.37 7.06 14.23
CA ALA A 293 -20.61 7.38 13.55
C ALA A 293 -21.80 6.59 14.14
N THR A 294 -22.81 7.29 14.63
CA THR A 294 -24.04 6.71 15.21
C THR A 294 -25.15 6.66 14.16
N SER A 295 -26.28 6.03 14.48
CA SER A 295 -27.47 6.03 13.59
C SER A 295 -27.95 7.43 13.23
N THR A 296 -27.70 8.42 14.11
CA THR A 296 -28.02 9.83 13.92
C THR A 296 -26.93 10.64 13.20
N ASN A 297 -25.73 10.07 12.99
CA ASN A 297 -24.58 10.74 12.38
C ASN A 297 -23.74 9.74 11.58
N ARG A 298 -24.35 9.19 10.52
CA ARG A 298 -23.73 8.19 9.62
C ARG A 298 -22.76 8.89 8.67
N LEU A 299 -21.64 8.24 8.35
CA LEU A 299 -20.67 8.81 7.40
C LEU A 299 -21.23 8.82 5.98
N ARG A 300 -21.11 9.96 5.30
CA ARG A 300 -21.45 10.11 3.88
C ARG A 300 -20.24 9.73 3.05
N ILE A 301 -20.26 8.54 2.46
CA ILE A 301 -19.16 8.03 1.65
C ILE A 301 -19.45 8.31 0.17
N GLY A 302 -18.62 9.16 -0.44
CA GLY A 302 -18.67 9.43 -1.87
C GLY A 302 -18.23 8.21 -2.67
N VAL A 303 -18.96 7.87 -3.74
CA VAL A 303 -18.58 6.80 -4.68
C VAL A 303 -18.70 7.31 -6.13
N PRO A 304 -17.84 6.88 -7.07
CA PRO A 304 -17.94 7.32 -8.45
C PRO A 304 -19.24 6.79 -9.08
N GLY A 305 -20.12 7.70 -9.50
CA GLY A 305 -21.44 7.36 -10.07
C GLY A 305 -21.38 6.81 -11.49
N HIS A 306 -20.41 7.26 -12.29
CA HIS A 306 -20.20 6.86 -13.69
C HIS A 306 -18.81 6.25 -13.89
N ASN A 307 -18.62 5.02 -13.43
CA ASN A 307 -17.36 4.31 -13.63
C ASN A 307 -17.30 3.62 -15.01
N THR A 308 -16.14 3.71 -15.68
CA THR A 308 -15.84 3.00 -16.92
C THR A 308 -15.79 1.49 -16.70
N PHE A 309 -15.19 1.05 -15.58
CA PHE A 309 -15.00 -0.37 -15.25
C PHE A 309 -15.95 -0.81 -14.13
N LYS A 310 -17.16 -1.24 -14.52
CA LYS A 310 -18.25 -1.58 -13.57
C LYS A 310 -17.91 -2.74 -12.62
N GLY A 311 -16.87 -3.53 -12.90
CA GLY A 311 -16.40 -4.57 -11.97
C GLY A 311 -15.89 -4.02 -10.64
N PHE A 312 -15.35 -2.79 -10.63
CA PHE A 312 -14.78 -2.17 -9.43
C PHE A 312 -15.80 -1.38 -8.63
N VAL A 313 -16.58 -0.54 -9.32
CA VAL A 313 -17.72 0.19 -8.72
C VAL A 313 -18.88 0.19 -9.72
N ASN A 314 -20.03 -0.29 -9.28
CA ASN A 314 -21.27 -0.26 -10.04
C ASN A 314 -22.37 0.35 -9.17
N VAL A 315 -23.00 1.41 -9.68
CA VAL A 315 -24.12 2.09 -9.03
C VAL A 315 -25.38 1.79 -9.83
N THR A 316 -26.36 1.17 -9.18
CA THR A 316 -27.65 0.83 -9.79
C THR A 316 -28.79 1.37 -8.92
N TYR A 317 -29.95 1.60 -9.54
CA TYR A 317 -31.14 2.10 -8.85
C TYR A 317 -32.30 1.13 -9.10
N LYS A 318 -32.98 0.69 -8.03
CA LYS A 318 -34.19 -0.16 -8.18
C LYS A 318 -35.31 0.59 -8.90
N HIS A 319 -35.46 1.87 -8.60
CA HIS A 319 -36.40 2.79 -9.25
C HIS A 319 -35.72 4.16 -9.44
N PRO A 320 -36.07 4.94 -10.47
CA PRO A 320 -35.56 6.29 -10.65
C PRO A 320 -35.81 7.14 -9.39
N GLY A 321 -34.76 7.69 -8.77
CA GLY A 321 -34.84 8.47 -7.53
C GLY A 321 -34.84 7.65 -6.23
N GLY A 322 -34.71 6.32 -6.29
CA GLY A 322 -34.58 5.46 -5.09
C GLY A 322 -33.17 5.44 -4.50
N HIS A 323 -32.99 4.74 -3.38
CA HIS A 323 -31.66 4.55 -2.77
C HIS A 323 -30.69 3.82 -3.72
N PRO A 324 -29.45 4.29 -3.85
CA PRO A 324 -28.45 3.68 -4.71
C PRO A 324 -28.01 2.33 -4.15
N ILE A 325 -27.99 1.31 -5.00
CA ILE A 325 -27.36 0.03 -4.72
C ILE A 325 -25.96 0.08 -5.31
N VAL A 326 -24.99 0.13 -4.43
CA VAL A 326 -23.58 0.27 -4.75
C VAL A 326 -22.87 -1.06 -4.50
N GLY A 327 -22.20 -1.58 -5.53
CA GLY A 327 -21.45 -2.84 -5.47
C GLY A 327 -20.17 -2.78 -6.31
N GLY A 328 -19.47 -3.90 -6.40
CA GLY A 328 -18.18 -4.02 -7.11
C GLY A 328 -17.02 -4.29 -6.14
N LEU A 329 -15.87 -4.68 -6.68
CA LEU A 329 -14.72 -5.12 -5.89
C LEU A 329 -14.28 -4.09 -4.85
N SER A 330 -14.16 -2.82 -5.22
CA SER A 330 -13.73 -1.75 -4.30
C SER A 330 -14.68 -1.59 -3.11
N ILE A 331 -15.97 -1.84 -3.33
CA ILE A 331 -17.03 -1.74 -2.31
C ILE A 331 -16.98 -2.95 -1.38
N GLU A 332 -16.80 -4.15 -1.92
CA GLU A 332 -16.67 -5.37 -1.12
C GLU A 332 -15.39 -5.38 -0.28
N VAL A 333 -14.27 -4.89 -0.83
CA VAL A 333 -13.03 -4.69 -0.07
C VAL A 333 -13.27 -3.70 1.07
N PHE A 334 -13.93 -2.57 0.82
CA PHE A 334 -14.23 -1.61 1.88
C PHE A 334 -15.12 -2.22 2.99
N LYS A 335 -16.14 -3.00 2.63
CA LYS A 335 -16.97 -3.73 3.61
C LYS A 335 -16.15 -4.70 4.45
N ALA A 336 -15.25 -5.47 3.83
CA ALA A 336 -14.35 -6.38 4.54
C ALA A 336 -13.40 -5.64 5.49
N VAL A 337 -12.90 -4.47 5.07
CA VAL A 337 -12.07 -3.59 5.90
C VAL A 337 -12.85 -3.09 7.11
N VAL A 338 -14.09 -2.62 6.91
CA VAL A 338 -14.95 -2.16 8.01
C VAL A 338 -15.25 -3.29 9.01
N GLN A 339 -15.45 -4.53 8.54
CA GLN A 339 -15.65 -5.69 9.42
C GLN A 339 -14.44 -6.02 10.30
N ASN A 340 -13.23 -5.64 9.87
CA ASN A 340 -11.99 -5.81 10.62
C ASN A 340 -11.70 -4.66 11.59
N LEU A 341 -12.56 -3.63 11.65
CA LEU A 341 -12.41 -2.55 12.62
C LEU A 341 -12.85 -3.00 14.02
N PRO A 342 -12.21 -2.49 15.09
CA PRO A 342 -12.58 -2.82 16.48
C PRO A 342 -13.88 -2.12 16.93
N TYR A 343 -14.74 -1.69 16.00
CA TYR A 343 -15.98 -0.97 16.24
C TYR A 343 -16.88 -1.02 15.01
N ASN A 344 -18.19 -0.86 15.22
CA ASN A 344 -19.16 -0.81 14.15
C ASN A 344 -19.19 0.59 13.51
N LEU A 345 -18.67 0.73 12.29
CA LEU A 345 -18.71 1.97 11.53
C LEU A 345 -20.01 2.04 10.71
N LEU A 346 -20.85 3.05 10.98
CA LEU A 346 -22.09 3.29 10.24
C LEU A 346 -21.87 4.32 9.12
N TYR A 347 -22.24 3.96 7.90
CA TYR A 347 -22.02 4.78 6.71
C TYR A 347 -23.13 4.58 5.67
N ASP A 348 -23.28 5.56 4.79
CA ASP A 348 -24.16 5.53 3.62
C ASP A 348 -23.36 5.91 2.37
N PHE A 349 -23.54 5.16 1.28
CA PHE A 349 -22.92 5.47 0.00
C PHE A 349 -23.73 6.52 -0.75
N VAL A 350 -23.05 7.56 -1.21
CA VAL A 350 -23.63 8.66 -1.97
C VAL A 350 -22.89 8.74 -3.32
N PRO A 351 -23.56 8.39 -4.43
CA PRO A 351 -22.96 8.46 -5.74
C PRO A 351 -22.73 9.90 -6.17
N TYR A 352 -21.59 10.14 -6.81
CA TYR A 352 -21.19 11.45 -7.31
C TYR A 352 -20.98 11.40 -8.82
N ASN A 353 -21.63 12.34 -9.51
CA ASN A 353 -21.53 12.48 -10.96
C ASN A 353 -20.49 13.55 -11.30
N GLY A 354 -19.26 13.13 -11.50
CA GLY A 354 -18.14 14.00 -11.85
C GLY A 354 -16.85 13.22 -12.10
N THR A 355 -15.73 13.93 -12.17
CA THR A 355 -14.41 13.29 -12.34
C THR A 355 -13.87 12.80 -11.00
N TYR A 356 -12.92 11.86 -11.01
CA TYR A 356 -12.25 11.41 -9.78
C TYR A 356 -11.54 12.57 -9.06
N ASP A 357 -10.97 13.52 -9.82
CA ASP A 357 -10.29 14.68 -9.24
C ASP A 357 -11.29 15.59 -8.50
N SER A 358 -12.47 15.85 -9.08
CA SER A 358 -13.51 16.65 -8.43
C SER A 358 -14.13 15.92 -7.24
N LEU A 359 -14.33 14.59 -7.34
CA LEU A 359 -14.79 13.75 -6.23
C LEU A 359 -13.84 13.84 -5.01
N VAL A 360 -12.52 13.84 -5.23
CA VAL A 360 -11.56 14.02 -4.14
C VAL A 360 -11.55 15.44 -3.60
N GLN A 361 -11.79 16.46 -4.44
CA GLN A 361 -11.90 17.85 -3.97
C GLN A 361 -13.11 18.06 -3.03
N GLU A 362 -14.22 17.36 -3.24
CA GLU A 362 -15.41 17.42 -2.37
C GLU A 362 -15.12 16.99 -0.91
N ILE A 363 -14.07 16.22 -0.67
CA ILE A 363 -13.59 15.90 0.69
C ILE A 363 -13.11 17.17 1.41
N SER A 364 -12.39 18.04 0.71
CA SER A 364 -11.89 19.31 1.29
C SER A 364 -13.03 20.30 1.59
N LEU A 365 -14.15 20.18 0.88
CA LEU A 365 -15.37 20.97 1.09
C LEU A 365 -16.29 20.37 2.18
N ALA A 366 -15.90 19.25 2.80
CA ALA A 366 -16.70 18.51 3.78
C ALA A 366 -18.09 18.06 3.26
N THR A 367 -18.23 17.92 1.94
CA THR A 367 -19.44 17.35 1.31
C THR A 367 -19.53 15.85 1.59
N PHE A 368 -18.38 15.15 1.54
CA PHE A 368 -18.24 13.74 1.89
C PHE A 368 -17.27 13.57 3.05
N ASP A 369 -17.50 12.54 3.87
CA ASP A 369 -16.63 12.21 5.01
C ASP A 369 -15.50 11.24 4.62
N ALA A 370 -15.69 10.50 3.52
CA ALA A 370 -14.69 9.65 2.89
C ALA A 370 -15.09 9.37 1.42
N VAL A 371 -14.15 8.92 0.59
CA VAL A 371 -14.45 8.40 -0.77
C VAL A 371 -13.98 6.96 -0.88
N VAL A 372 -14.86 6.12 -1.42
CA VAL A 372 -14.60 4.69 -1.66
C VAL A 372 -14.84 4.37 -3.13
N GLY A 373 -13.86 3.71 -3.74
CA GLY A 373 -13.91 3.29 -5.13
C GLY A 373 -12.52 2.97 -5.64
N ASP A 374 -12.40 2.78 -6.94
CA ASP A 374 -11.15 2.64 -7.70
C ASP A 374 -10.44 3.99 -7.87
N THR A 375 -10.29 4.73 -6.76
CA THR A 375 -9.62 6.03 -6.78
C THR A 375 -8.12 5.84 -6.69
N THR A 376 -7.41 6.18 -7.76
CA THR A 376 -5.95 6.10 -7.82
C THR A 376 -5.27 7.14 -6.92
N ILE A 377 -4.25 6.69 -6.18
CA ILE A 377 -3.36 7.52 -5.37
C ILE A 377 -2.41 8.28 -6.31
N VAL A 378 -2.57 9.60 -6.40
CA VAL A 378 -1.70 10.48 -7.22
C VAL A 378 -1.42 11.80 -6.49
N ALA A 379 -0.24 12.39 -6.73
CA ALA A 379 0.23 13.57 -6.02
C ALA A 379 -0.76 14.76 -6.05
N ASN A 380 -1.40 15.01 -7.19
CA ASN A 380 -2.40 16.08 -7.33
C ASN A 380 -3.59 15.89 -6.37
N ARG A 381 -4.01 14.65 -6.11
CA ARG A 381 -5.12 14.33 -5.18
C ARG A 381 -4.69 14.40 -3.72
N CYS A 382 -3.45 14.01 -3.42
CA CYS A 382 -2.86 14.12 -2.07
C CYS A 382 -2.76 15.58 -1.58
N ALA A 383 -2.81 16.57 -2.50
CA ALA A 383 -2.90 17.98 -2.11
C ALA A 383 -4.20 18.28 -1.36
N TYR A 384 -5.32 17.63 -1.70
CA TYR A 384 -6.64 17.90 -1.15
C TYR A 384 -7.07 16.92 -0.03
N ALA A 385 -6.55 15.69 -0.05
CA ALA A 385 -6.97 14.63 0.85
C ALA A 385 -5.83 13.66 1.21
N GLU A 386 -6.07 12.78 2.18
CA GLU A 386 -5.18 11.69 2.54
C GLU A 386 -5.75 10.34 2.09
N PHE A 387 -4.87 9.39 1.79
CA PHE A 387 -5.24 8.06 1.30
C PHE A 387 -4.90 6.99 2.32
N SER A 388 -5.69 5.93 2.35
CA SER A 388 -5.34 4.68 3.03
C SER A 388 -4.13 4.02 2.36
N GLN A 389 -3.58 2.99 3.01
CA GLN A 389 -2.72 2.05 2.30
C GLN A 389 -3.43 1.51 1.04
N PRO A 390 -2.69 1.30 -0.07
CA PRO A 390 -3.27 0.81 -1.30
C PRO A 390 -3.82 -0.60 -1.11
N TYR A 391 -5.04 -0.84 -1.62
CA TYR A 391 -5.66 -2.16 -1.59
C TYR A 391 -5.61 -2.86 -2.96
N SER A 392 -4.98 -2.25 -3.97
CA SER A 392 -4.79 -2.84 -5.29
C SER A 392 -3.35 -2.75 -5.73
N ASP A 393 -2.99 -3.58 -6.71
CA ASP A 393 -1.70 -3.46 -7.39
C ASP A 393 -1.53 -2.08 -8.00
N SER A 394 -0.35 -1.51 -7.77
CA SER A 394 0.05 -0.23 -8.34
C SER A 394 0.75 -0.48 -9.68
N GLY A 395 0.33 0.22 -10.72
CA GLY A 395 0.99 0.18 -12.01
C GLY A 395 0.07 0.59 -13.15
N LEU A 396 0.67 1.23 -14.15
CA LEU A 396 0.08 1.51 -15.45
C LEU A 396 0.78 0.61 -16.47
N GLN A 397 0.04 -0.09 -17.32
CA GLN A 397 0.60 -1.06 -18.24
C GLN A 397 0.03 -0.90 -19.65
N LEU A 398 0.82 -1.29 -20.62
CA LEU A 398 0.44 -1.33 -22.03
C LEU A 398 -0.31 -2.63 -22.33
N LEU A 399 -1.48 -2.54 -22.96
CA LEU A 399 -2.23 -3.68 -23.47
C LEU A 399 -2.29 -3.63 -25.00
N VAL A 400 -1.85 -4.71 -25.65
CA VAL A 400 -1.81 -4.82 -27.11
C VAL A 400 -2.57 -6.07 -27.60
N TYR A 401 -3.09 -6.01 -28.82
CA TYR A 401 -3.75 -7.15 -29.47
C TYR A 401 -2.80 -7.86 -30.44
N THR A 402 -2.61 -9.17 -30.25
CA THR A 402 -1.78 -10.04 -31.10
C THR A 402 -2.64 -11.09 -31.79
N LYS A 403 -2.48 -11.24 -33.12
CA LYS A 403 -3.12 -12.33 -33.86
C LYS A 403 -2.37 -13.63 -33.58
N SER A 404 -3.10 -14.71 -33.28
CA SER A 404 -2.50 -16.04 -33.10
C SER A 404 -1.76 -16.47 -34.37
N PRO A 405 -0.47 -16.83 -34.30
CA PRO A 405 0.34 -17.20 -35.45
C PRO A 405 0.10 -18.68 -35.82
N SER A 406 -1.09 -19.05 -36.28
CA SER A 406 -1.35 -20.43 -36.75
C SER A 406 -0.71 -20.69 -38.11
N ALA A 407 -0.81 -19.76 -39.07
CA ALA A 407 -0.27 -19.95 -40.42
C ALA A 407 1.26 -19.94 -40.52
N ALA A 408 1.96 -19.26 -39.60
CA ALA A 408 3.43 -19.22 -39.57
C ALA A 408 4.06 -20.51 -39.02
N ARG A 409 3.29 -21.32 -38.26
CA ARG A 409 3.79 -22.56 -37.64
C ARG A 409 3.96 -23.73 -38.62
N ALA A 410 3.16 -23.80 -39.69
CA ALA A 410 3.20 -24.92 -40.64
C ALA A 410 4.52 -25.05 -41.44
N TRP A 411 5.27 -23.95 -41.59
CA TRP A 411 6.55 -23.89 -42.31
C TRP A 411 7.74 -23.62 -41.39
N LEU A 412 7.58 -23.85 -40.09
CA LEU A 412 8.61 -23.59 -39.08
C LEU A 412 9.95 -24.26 -39.43
N PHE A 413 9.92 -25.47 -40.00
CA PHE A 413 11.11 -26.22 -40.40
C PHE A 413 11.99 -25.53 -41.46
N THR A 414 11.46 -24.55 -42.20
CA THR A 414 12.23 -23.79 -43.20
C THR A 414 12.99 -22.60 -42.61
N LYS A 415 12.57 -22.12 -41.42
CA LYS A 415 13.07 -20.90 -40.78
C LYS A 415 14.48 -20.95 -40.17
N PRO A 416 15.01 -22.11 -39.70
CA PRO A 416 16.34 -22.15 -39.09
C PRO A 416 17.48 -21.71 -40.02
N PHE A 417 17.31 -21.86 -41.34
CA PHE A 417 18.30 -21.46 -42.34
C PHE A 417 17.71 -20.50 -43.36
N THR A 418 18.54 -19.57 -43.83
CA THR A 418 18.15 -18.68 -44.93
C THR A 418 18.06 -19.46 -46.25
N THR A 419 17.28 -18.95 -47.20
CA THR A 419 17.19 -19.55 -48.55
C THR A 419 18.56 -19.70 -49.20
N CYS A 420 19.48 -18.75 -48.98
CA CYS A 420 20.85 -18.83 -49.48
C CYS A 420 21.60 -20.02 -48.86
N THR A 421 21.48 -20.23 -47.53
CA THR A 421 22.10 -21.36 -46.84
C THR A 421 21.55 -22.69 -47.33
N TRP A 422 20.23 -22.80 -47.55
CA TRP A 422 19.60 -24.00 -48.12
C TRP A 422 20.17 -24.34 -49.51
N ILE A 423 20.27 -23.35 -50.39
CA ILE A 423 20.82 -23.54 -51.74
C ILE A 423 22.30 -23.92 -51.67
N SER A 424 23.10 -23.23 -50.86
CA SER A 424 24.53 -23.55 -50.69
C SER A 424 24.74 -24.98 -50.18
N THR A 425 23.96 -25.42 -49.18
CA THR A 425 24.02 -26.81 -48.67
C THR A 425 23.67 -27.82 -49.76
N ALA A 426 22.64 -27.57 -50.58
CA ALA A 426 22.28 -28.44 -51.69
C ALA A 426 23.38 -28.52 -52.75
N VAL A 427 24.00 -27.39 -53.11
CA VAL A 427 25.09 -27.34 -54.09
C VAL A 427 26.33 -28.09 -53.59
N VAL A 428 26.75 -27.83 -52.36
CA VAL A 428 27.91 -28.50 -51.77
C VAL A 428 27.64 -30.00 -51.62
N ASN A 429 26.41 -30.41 -51.26
CA ASN A 429 26.06 -31.82 -51.19
C ASN A 429 26.11 -32.52 -52.56
N LEU A 430 25.54 -31.91 -53.60
CA LEU A 430 25.61 -32.46 -54.96
C LEU A 430 27.05 -32.54 -55.46
N TYR A 431 27.89 -31.55 -55.14
CA TYR A 431 29.31 -31.56 -55.46
C TYR A 431 30.04 -32.71 -54.74
N SER A 432 29.82 -32.90 -53.45
CA SER A 432 30.38 -34.01 -52.68
C SER A 432 29.96 -35.37 -53.23
N GLY A 433 28.68 -35.54 -53.59
CA GLY A 433 28.18 -36.74 -54.26
C GLY A 433 28.82 -36.98 -55.62
N PHE A 434 29.06 -35.91 -56.40
CA PHE A 434 29.78 -35.98 -57.67
C PHE A 434 31.25 -36.37 -57.49
N VAL A 435 31.96 -35.85 -56.48
CA VAL A 435 33.36 -36.20 -56.20
C VAL A 435 33.47 -37.68 -55.84
N VAL A 436 32.59 -38.18 -54.96
CA VAL A 436 32.56 -39.61 -54.59
C VAL A 436 32.24 -40.47 -55.82
N TRP A 437 31.24 -40.09 -56.61
CA TRP A 437 30.89 -40.77 -57.84
C TRP A 437 32.04 -40.78 -58.85
N TYR A 438 32.73 -39.66 -59.05
CA TYR A 438 33.82 -39.54 -60.02
C TYR A 438 35.00 -40.45 -59.67
N ILE A 439 35.34 -40.55 -58.38
CA ILE A 439 36.43 -41.41 -57.89
C ILE A 439 36.03 -42.89 -57.98
N GLU A 440 34.81 -43.26 -57.60
CA GLU A 440 34.36 -44.66 -57.58
C GLU A 440 33.92 -45.20 -58.95
N ARG A 441 33.61 -44.32 -59.91
CA ARG A 441 33.22 -44.72 -61.27
C ARG A 441 34.30 -45.55 -61.96
N GLN A 442 35.57 -45.34 -61.64
CA GLN A 442 36.67 -46.10 -62.25
C GLN A 442 36.82 -47.50 -61.66
N THR A 443 36.40 -47.71 -60.41
CA THR A 443 36.60 -48.98 -59.67
C THR A 443 35.38 -49.86 -59.62
N ASN A 444 34.17 -49.32 -59.82
CA ASN A 444 32.93 -50.03 -59.51
C ASN A 444 31.98 -50.08 -60.73
N ARG A 445 31.72 -51.30 -61.24
CA ARG A 445 30.96 -51.56 -62.48
C ARG A 445 29.46 -51.23 -62.38
N ASP A 446 28.92 -51.10 -61.18
CA ASP A 446 27.51 -50.71 -60.95
C ASP A 446 27.22 -49.23 -61.31
N PHE A 447 28.26 -48.41 -61.51
CA PHE A 447 28.16 -46.99 -61.86
C PHE A 447 28.28 -46.69 -63.37
N GLU A 448 28.42 -47.72 -64.21
CA GLU A 448 28.38 -47.59 -65.66
C GLU A 448 26.94 -47.72 -66.21
N GLY A 449 26.52 -46.80 -67.09
CA GLY A 449 25.18 -46.81 -67.68
C GLY A 449 24.78 -45.50 -68.36
N SER A 450 23.52 -45.43 -68.82
CA SER A 450 22.90 -44.25 -69.46
C SER A 450 22.99 -42.99 -68.58
N TRP A 451 23.10 -41.81 -69.19
CA TRP A 451 23.24 -40.51 -68.51
C TRP A 451 22.21 -40.29 -67.38
N PHE A 452 20.96 -40.72 -67.58
CA PHE A 452 19.91 -40.63 -66.56
C PHE A 452 20.12 -41.56 -65.35
N LYS A 453 20.76 -42.72 -65.54
CA LYS A 453 21.19 -43.60 -64.43
C LYS A 453 22.19 -42.87 -63.57
N GLN A 454 23.18 -42.26 -64.21
CA GLN A 454 24.34 -41.66 -63.55
C GLN A 454 23.92 -40.43 -62.74
N CYS A 455 23.07 -39.57 -63.30
CA CYS A 455 22.48 -38.46 -62.55
C CYS A 455 21.65 -38.96 -61.35
N GLY A 456 20.82 -40.00 -61.54
CA GLY A 456 20.06 -40.60 -60.45
C GLY A 456 20.95 -41.17 -59.34
N THR A 457 22.05 -41.82 -59.72
CA THR A 457 23.02 -42.39 -58.77
C THR A 457 23.82 -41.31 -58.04
N ILE A 458 24.19 -40.20 -58.70
CA ILE A 458 24.84 -39.05 -58.05
C ILE A 458 23.91 -38.41 -57.03
N ILE A 459 22.63 -38.19 -57.38
CA ILE A 459 21.64 -37.61 -56.47
C ILE A 459 21.36 -38.55 -55.30
N TRP A 460 21.25 -39.85 -55.55
CA TRP A 460 21.08 -40.86 -54.51
C TRP A 460 22.29 -40.95 -53.58
N LEU A 461 23.50 -40.95 -54.12
CA LEU A 461 24.74 -40.91 -53.33
C LEU A 461 24.81 -39.63 -52.50
N ALA A 462 24.59 -38.46 -53.12
CA ALA A 462 24.58 -37.17 -52.44
C ALA A 462 23.59 -37.18 -51.26
N PHE A 463 22.36 -37.66 -51.46
CA PHE A 463 21.35 -37.70 -50.40
C PHE A 463 21.66 -38.73 -49.30
N THR A 464 22.12 -39.93 -49.66
CA THR A 464 22.49 -40.97 -48.68
C THR A 464 23.68 -40.52 -47.82
N THR A 465 24.67 -39.82 -48.39
CA THR A 465 25.80 -39.29 -47.62
C THR A 465 25.43 -38.21 -46.59
N LEU A 466 24.30 -37.52 -46.75
CA LEU A 466 23.84 -36.47 -45.82
C LEU A 466 23.16 -37.03 -44.56
N PHE A 467 22.38 -38.09 -44.71
CA PHE A 467 21.44 -38.54 -43.67
C PHE A 467 21.79 -39.91 -43.07
N THR A 468 22.61 -40.71 -43.75
CA THR A 468 22.98 -42.04 -43.29
C THR A 468 24.47 -42.23 -43.42
N SER A 469 25.11 -42.74 -42.37
CA SER A 469 26.46 -43.28 -42.47
C SER A 469 26.55 -44.17 -43.71
N LEU A 470 27.41 -43.81 -44.67
CA LEU A 470 27.67 -44.66 -45.82
C LEU A 470 27.94 -46.07 -45.28
N GLN A 471 27.19 -47.07 -45.75
CA GLN A 471 27.56 -48.47 -45.55
C GLN A 471 28.99 -48.62 -46.10
N GLY A 472 29.98 -48.61 -45.21
CA GLY A 472 31.41 -48.51 -45.54
C GLY A 472 31.89 -49.62 -46.47
N ASP A 473 31.13 -50.72 -46.54
CA ASP A 473 31.37 -51.89 -47.36
C ASP A 473 31.18 -51.67 -48.89
N LYS A 474 30.69 -50.49 -49.32
CA LYS A 474 30.45 -50.18 -50.75
C LYS A 474 31.45 -49.21 -51.39
N LEU A 475 32.38 -48.63 -50.63
CA LEU A 475 33.44 -47.75 -51.15
C LEU A 475 34.75 -48.53 -51.32
N HIS A 476 35.22 -48.67 -52.56
CA HIS A 476 36.42 -49.45 -52.90
C HIS A 476 37.71 -48.60 -52.87
N SER A 477 37.62 -47.28 -53.06
CA SER A 477 38.78 -46.38 -53.09
C SER A 477 39.11 -45.77 -51.72
N ASN A 478 40.39 -45.73 -51.34
CA ASN A 478 40.81 -45.02 -50.13
C ASN A 478 40.61 -43.50 -50.23
N LEU A 479 40.63 -42.94 -51.45
CA LEU A 479 40.41 -41.51 -51.70
C LEU A 479 38.93 -41.11 -51.52
N SER A 480 37.99 -41.96 -51.95
CA SER A 480 36.56 -41.74 -51.75
C SER A 480 36.19 -41.82 -50.27
N ARG A 481 36.82 -42.74 -49.51
CA ARG A 481 36.68 -42.85 -48.05
C ARG A 481 37.15 -41.58 -47.34
N MET A 482 38.31 -41.03 -47.72
CA MET A 482 38.80 -39.77 -47.16
C MET A 482 37.84 -38.59 -47.45
N ALA A 483 37.40 -38.45 -48.71
CA ALA A 483 36.45 -37.40 -49.09
C ALA A 483 35.10 -37.54 -48.35
N ALA A 484 34.62 -38.77 -48.18
CA ALA A 484 33.39 -39.07 -47.44
C ALA A 484 33.51 -38.72 -45.94
N VAL A 485 34.64 -39.03 -45.29
CA VAL A 485 34.85 -38.69 -43.87
C VAL A 485 34.82 -37.17 -43.64
N ILE A 486 35.48 -36.39 -44.51
CA ILE A 486 35.47 -34.93 -44.43
C ILE A 486 34.05 -34.39 -44.64
N TRP A 487 33.31 -34.92 -45.61
CA TRP A 487 31.92 -34.53 -45.85
C TRP A 487 30.99 -34.89 -44.69
N LEU A 488 31.15 -36.07 -44.10
CA LEU A 488 30.36 -36.49 -42.93
C LEU A 488 30.55 -35.55 -41.74
N PHE A 489 31.76 -35.03 -41.52
CA PHE A 489 32.01 -34.02 -40.50
C PHE A 489 31.24 -32.71 -40.78
N VAL A 490 31.25 -32.24 -42.03
CA VAL A 490 30.50 -31.03 -42.45
C VAL A 490 28.99 -31.25 -42.34
N ALA A 491 28.48 -32.40 -42.78
CA ALA A 491 27.07 -32.76 -42.69
C ALA A 491 26.60 -32.84 -41.23
N LEU A 492 27.42 -33.40 -40.34
CA LEU A 492 27.16 -33.41 -38.90
C LEU A 492 27.08 -31.98 -38.34
N ALA A 493 28.03 -31.10 -38.67
CA ALA A 493 27.99 -29.71 -38.23
C ALA A 493 26.75 -28.95 -38.72
N ILE A 494 26.33 -29.17 -39.98
CA ILE A 494 25.12 -28.55 -40.56
C ILE A 494 23.85 -29.06 -39.86
N THR A 495 23.71 -30.38 -39.65
CA THR A 495 22.55 -30.98 -38.99
C THR A 495 22.46 -30.60 -37.52
N SER A 496 23.59 -30.55 -36.80
CA SER A 496 23.64 -30.06 -35.41
C SER A 496 23.25 -28.58 -35.32
N SER A 497 23.75 -27.73 -36.22
CA SER A 497 23.42 -26.30 -36.26
C SER A 497 21.95 -26.04 -36.59
N TYR A 498 21.37 -26.83 -37.50
CA TYR A 498 19.94 -26.81 -37.81
C TYR A 498 19.11 -27.15 -36.58
N THR A 499 19.46 -28.25 -35.90
CA THR A 499 18.76 -28.70 -34.69
C THR A 499 18.86 -27.65 -33.57
N ALA A 500 20.04 -27.10 -33.32
CA ALA A 500 20.23 -26.05 -32.31
C ALA A 500 19.40 -24.78 -32.61
N SER A 501 19.38 -24.35 -33.88
CA SER A 501 18.64 -23.16 -34.30
C SER A 501 17.13 -23.39 -34.25
N LEU A 502 16.65 -24.57 -34.63
CA LEU A 502 15.24 -24.93 -34.51
C LEU A 502 14.78 -25.01 -33.05
N THR A 503 15.60 -25.62 -32.18
CA THR A 503 15.34 -25.68 -30.73
C THR A 503 15.31 -24.29 -30.10
N SER A 504 16.25 -23.41 -30.47
CA SER A 504 16.26 -22.01 -30.03
C SER A 504 14.99 -21.28 -30.48
N LEU A 505 14.58 -21.46 -31.74
CA LEU A 505 13.34 -20.86 -32.28
C LEU A 505 12.09 -21.34 -31.52
N LEU A 506 12.01 -22.64 -31.22
CA LEU A 506 10.91 -23.22 -30.44
C LEU A 506 10.89 -22.73 -28.98
N THR A 507 12.05 -22.35 -28.45
CA THR A 507 12.19 -21.82 -27.09
C THR A 507 11.82 -20.32 -27.04
N ILE A 508 12.12 -19.57 -28.10
CA ILE A 508 11.95 -18.10 -28.17
C ILE A 508 10.57 -17.67 -28.68
N GLN A 509 9.84 -18.52 -29.41
CA GLN A 509 8.59 -18.15 -30.12
C GLN A 509 7.37 -17.73 -29.27
N ASN A 510 7.54 -17.47 -27.97
CA ASN A 510 6.53 -16.85 -27.13
C ASN A 510 6.87 -15.43 -26.66
N LEU A 511 7.93 -14.80 -27.18
CA LEU A 511 8.45 -13.52 -26.67
C LEU A 511 8.52 -12.37 -27.70
N ASP A 512 7.94 -12.48 -28.90
CA ASP A 512 7.92 -11.36 -29.88
C ASP A 512 6.56 -10.64 -29.95
N PRO A 513 6.34 -9.63 -29.08
CA PRO A 513 5.31 -8.62 -29.29
C PRO A 513 5.69 -7.72 -30.46
N THR A 514 4.73 -7.50 -31.37
CA THR A 514 4.92 -6.65 -32.56
C THR A 514 5.10 -5.17 -32.20
N VAL A 515 4.68 -4.73 -31.00
CA VAL A 515 4.98 -3.41 -30.43
C VAL A 515 4.95 -3.52 -28.90
N THR A 516 6.12 -3.60 -28.25
CA THR A 516 6.22 -3.64 -26.77
C THR A 516 6.51 -2.31 -26.14
N ASP A 517 7.02 -1.37 -26.93
CA ASP A 517 7.80 -0.27 -26.43
C ASP A 517 7.12 1.06 -26.73
N VAL A 518 7.06 1.92 -25.71
CA VAL A 518 6.38 3.21 -25.79
C VAL A 518 7.07 4.16 -26.76
N ASP A 519 8.40 4.12 -26.87
CA ASP A 519 9.13 4.97 -27.80
C ASP A 519 8.77 4.62 -29.25
N THR A 520 8.57 3.34 -29.55
CA THR A 520 8.10 2.87 -30.86
C THR A 520 6.72 3.42 -31.20
N LEU A 521 5.77 3.41 -30.26
CA LEU A 521 4.43 3.98 -30.45
C LEU A 521 4.47 5.49 -30.67
N ARG A 522 5.34 6.19 -29.93
CA ARG A 522 5.53 7.64 -30.04
C ARG A 522 6.13 8.02 -31.40
N ASN A 523 7.23 7.37 -31.79
CA ASN A 523 7.96 7.67 -33.02
C ASN A 523 7.15 7.35 -34.29
N THR A 524 6.23 6.39 -34.22
CA THR A 524 5.35 6.02 -35.34
C THR A 524 4.08 6.87 -35.42
N GLY A 525 3.83 7.75 -34.45
CA GLY A 525 2.59 8.53 -34.38
C GLY A 525 1.34 7.65 -34.21
N ALA A 526 1.50 6.49 -33.56
CA ALA A 526 0.40 5.55 -33.40
C ALA A 526 -0.67 6.08 -32.43
N LYS A 527 -1.94 5.82 -32.74
CA LYS A 527 -3.06 6.15 -31.84
C LYS A 527 -3.09 5.20 -30.64
N VAL A 528 -3.19 5.74 -29.44
CA VAL A 528 -3.20 5.00 -28.16
C VAL A 528 -4.48 5.29 -27.38
N GLY A 529 -5.04 4.28 -26.71
CA GLY A 529 -6.27 4.40 -25.93
C GLY A 529 -6.01 4.55 -24.44
N CYS A 530 -6.82 5.34 -23.74
CA CYS A 530 -6.83 5.38 -22.27
C CYS A 530 -8.19 5.81 -21.72
N ASN A 531 -8.38 5.67 -20.40
CA ASN A 531 -9.62 6.10 -19.75
C ASN A 531 -9.68 7.63 -19.72
N GLY A 532 -10.68 8.20 -20.41
CA GLY A 532 -10.85 9.65 -20.53
C GLY A 532 -11.09 10.37 -19.20
N ASN A 533 -11.54 9.67 -18.16
CA ASN A 533 -11.77 10.20 -16.81
C ASN A 533 -10.61 9.96 -15.85
N SER A 534 -9.52 9.32 -16.30
CA SER A 534 -8.37 8.95 -15.46
C SER A 534 -7.22 9.95 -15.57
N PHE A 535 -6.35 9.93 -14.56
CA PHE A 535 -5.09 10.68 -14.54
C PHE A 535 -4.15 10.26 -15.70
N VAL A 536 -4.38 9.07 -16.29
CA VAL A 536 -3.57 8.52 -17.38
C VAL A 536 -3.50 9.47 -18.57
N VAL A 537 -4.57 10.21 -18.89
CA VAL A 537 -4.57 11.20 -19.99
C VAL A 537 -3.44 12.21 -19.79
N LYS A 538 -3.39 12.86 -18.61
CA LYS A 538 -2.33 13.82 -18.27
C LYS A 538 -0.96 13.16 -18.24
N TYR A 539 -0.87 11.92 -17.76
CA TYR A 539 0.40 11.18 -17.74
C TYR A 539 0.95 10.91 -19.16
N LEU A 540 0.08 10.54 -20.10
CA LEU A 540 0.47 10.33 -21.51
C LEU A 540 0.94 11.63 -22.17
N GLU A 541 0.26 12.75 -21.91
CA GLU A 541 0.60 14.07 -22.45
C GLU A 541 1.87 14.65 -21.80
N ASP A 542 1.92 14.71 -20.47
CA ASP A 542 2.95 15.43 -19.73
C ASP A 542 4.24 14.62 -19.55
N VAL A 543 4.15 13.30 -19.36
CA VAL A 543 5.30 12.44 -19.04
C VAL A 543 5.76 11.66 -20.26
N LEU A 544 4.85 10.92 -20.92
CA LEU A 544 5.20 10.11 -22.09
C LEU A 544 5.26 10.90 -23.41
N LYS A 545 4.87 12.19 -23.37
CA LYS A 545 4.97 13.14 -24.48
C LYS A 545 4.23 12.70 -25.75
N PHE A 546 3.07 12.06 -25.59
CA PHE A 546 2.18 11.80 -26.72
C PHE A 546 1.45 13.08 -27.13
N GLU A 547 1.30 13.28 -28.45
CA GLU A 547 0.51 14.39 -28.98
C GLU A 547 -0.99 14.17 -28.65
N PRO A 548 -1.73 15.20 -28.21
CA PRO A 548 -3.13 15.04 -27.78
C PRO A 548 -4.06 14.40 -28.82
N HIS A 549 -3.81 14.59 -30.12
CA HIS A 549 -4.61 13.98 -31.18
C HIS A 549 -4.37 12.46 -31.37
N ASN A 550 -3.27 11.94 -30.82
CA ASN A 550 -2.95 10.50 -30.84
C ASN A 550 -3.54 9.78 -29.63
N ILE A 551 -4.13 10.50 -28.67
CA ILE A 551 -4.72 9.94 -27.46
C ILE A 551 -6.24 9.79 -27.65
N GLU A 552 -6.70 8.56 -27.83
CA GLU A 552 -8.12 8.22 -27.91
C GLU A 552 -8.69 8.02 -26.50
N LYS A 553 -9.65 8.87 -26.11
CA LYS A 553 -10.32 8.80 -24.81
C LYS A 553 -11.48 7.80 -24.87
N ILE A 554 -11.40 6.74 -24.09
CA ILE A 554 -12.40 5.67 -24.03
C ILE A 554 -13.12 5.71 -22.68
N TYR A 555 -14.45 5.75 -22.70
CA TYR A 555 -15.29 5.89 -21.51
C TYR A 555 -16.06 4.62 -21.13
N LEU A 556 -16.06 3.61 -22.01
CA LEU A 556 -16.76 2.33 -21.84
C LEU A 556 -15.75 1.18 -21.92
N GLU A 557 -15.85 0.25 -20.98
CA GLU A 557 -14.96 -0.92 -20.90
C GLU A 557 -14.95 -1.76 -22.19
N ASP A 558 -16.13 -2.03 -22.77
CA ASP A 558 -16.26 -2.94 -23.93
C ASP A 558 -15.58 -2.37 -25.19
N HIS A 559 -15.44 -1.05 -25.28
CA HIS A 559 -14.83 -0.38 -26.44
C HIS A 559 -13.32 -0.60 -26.53
N TYR A 560 -12.63 -0.95 -25.44
CA TYR A 560 -11.18 -1.21 -25.48
C TYR A 560 -10.84 -2.42 -26.36
N ALA A 561 -11.56 -3.53 -26.14
CA ALA A 561 -11.31 -4.76 -26.88
C ALA A 561 -11.64 -4.59 -28.38
N GLU A 562 -12.73 -3.89 -28.69
CA GLU A 562 -13.12 -3.58 -30.07
C GLU A 562 -12.12 -2.65 -30.76
N ALA A 563 -11.68 -1.58 -30.09
CA ALA A 563 -10.74 -0.61 -30.65
C ALA A 563 -9.35 -1.24 -30.92
N LEU A 564 -8.90 -2.16 -30.06
CA LEU A 564 -7.66 -2.90 -30.26
C LEU A 564 -7.78 -3.95 -31.40
N LYS A 565 -8.89 -4.71 -31.46
CA LYS A 565 -9.13 -5.71 -32.51
C LYS A 565 -9.26 -5.08 -33.91
N SER A 566 -9.94 -3.93 -33.99
CA SER A 566 -10.15 -3.18 -35.23
C SER A 566 -8.92 -2.35 -35.67
N LYS A 567 -7.85 -2.33 -34.87
CA LYS A 567 -6.66 -1.48 -35.05
C LYS A 567 -6.98 0.03 -35.09
N LYS A 568 -8.08 0.46 -34.47
CA LYS A 568 -8.38 1.89 -34.26
C LYS A 568 -7.34 2.52 -33.32
N ILE A 569 -6.91 1.75 -32.32
CA ILE A 569 -5.76 2.06 -31.46
C ILE A 569 -4.73 0.94 -31.59
N ALA A 570 -3.45 1.30 -31.54
CA ALA A 570 -2.35 0.34 -31.55
C ALA A 570 -2.16 -0.32 -30.18
N ALA A 571 -2.41 0.42 -29.10
CA ALA A 571 -2.28 -0.05 -27.73
C ALA A 571 -3.20 0.74 -26.78
N ALA A 572 -3.50 0.15 -25.63
CA ALA A 572 -4.25 0.80 -24.55
C ALA A 572 -3.39 0.91 -23.28
N PHE A 573 -3.35 2.09 -22.65
CA PHE A 573 -2.69 2.32 -21.37
C PHE A 573 -3.72 2.24 -20.25
N LEU A 574 -3.57 1.22 -19.40
CA LEU A 574 -4.55 0.89 -18.37
C LEU A 574 -3.86 0.51 -17.06
N GLU A 575 -4.49 0.86 -15.94
CA GLU A 575 -4.02 0.42 -14.63
C GLU A 575 -4.11 -1.10 -14.50
N VAL A 576 -3.16 -1.71 -13.77
CA VAL A 576 -3.03 -3.18 -13.65
C VAL A 576 -4.36 -3.88 -13.31
N PRO A 577 -5.17 -3.40 -12.34
CA PRO A 577 -6.43 -4.06 -12.02
C PRO A 577 -7.42 -4.10 -13.19
N TYR A 578 -7.44 -3.06 -14.04
CA TYR A 578 -8.30 -3.03 -15.23
C TYR A 578 -7.83 -3.99 -16.32
N ILE A 579 -6.52 -4.18 -16.46
CA ILE A 579 -5.96 -5.16 -17.40
C ILE A 579 -6.33 -6.58 -16.98
N LYS A 580 -6.21 -6.92 -15.70
CA LYS A 580 -6.62 -8.24 -15.19
C LYS A 580 -8.09 -8.54 -15.53
N LEU A 581 -8.97 -7.55 -15.36
CA LEU A 581 -10.39 -7.66 -15.73
C LEU A 581 -10.60 -7.88 -17.24
N LEU A 582 -9.92 -7.08 -18.08
CA LEU A 582 -10.03 -7.21 -19.54
C LEU A 582 -9.48 -8.54 -20.06
N LEU A 583 -8.36 -9.03 -19.50
CA LEU A 583 -7.79 -10.33 -19.84
C LEU A 583 -8.71 -11.49 -19.41
N ALA A 584 -9.33 -11.38 -18.23
CA ALA A 584 -10.30 -12.37 -17.77
C ALA A 584 -11.53 -12.45 -18.69
N LYS A 585 -12.04 -11.30 -19.17
CA LYS A 585 -13.14 -11.24 -20.14
C LYS A 585 -12.73 -11.68 -21.56
N ASN A 586 -11.50 -11.39 -21.97
CA ASN A 586 -11.01 -11.63 -23.32
C ASN A 586 -9.81 -12.59 -23.31
N CYS A 587 -10.10 -13.89 -23.24
CA CYS A 587 -9.09 -14.93 -23.00
C CYS A 587 -8.09 -15.20 -24.16
N LYS A 588 -8.19 -14.51 -25.30
CA LYS A 588 -7.32 -14.75 -26.46
C LYS A 588 -6.93 -13.46 -27.18
N GLY A 589 -5.67 -13.42 -27.61
CA GLY A 589 -5.13 -12.40 -28.52
C GLY A 589 -4.76 -11.09 -27.85
N PHE A 590 -4.63 -11.04 -26.53
CA PHE A 590 -4.15 -9.86 -25.82
C PHE A 590 -2.85 -10.19 -25.10
N MET A 591 -1.92 -9.23 -25.09
CA MET A 591 -0.63 -9.34 -24.44
C MET A 591 -0.34 -8.05 -23.66
N VAL A 592 0.34 -8.19 -22.53
CA VAL A 592 0.80 -7.08 -21.69
C VAL A 592 2.20 -6.68 -22.11
N GLY A 593 2.42 -5.39 -22.35
CA GLY A 593 3.71 -4.80 -22.70
C GLY A 593 4.39 -4.12 -21.52
N GLU A 594 5.06 -3.01 -21.79
CA GLU A 594 5.78 -2.22 -20.79
C GLU A 594 4.89 -1.77 -19.60
N SER A 595 5.49 -1.68 -18.42
CA SER A 595 4.83 -1.29 -17.17
C SER A 595 5.50 -0.09 -16.50
N PHE A 596 4.68 0.84 -16.02
CA PHE A 596 5.07 2.05 -15.30
C PHE A 596 4.63 1.97 -13.85
N LYS A 597 5.52 2.33 -12.91
CA LYS A 597 5.27 2.29 -11.46
C LYS A 597 4.46 3.49 -10.98
N VAL A 598 3.22 3.61 -11.44
CA VAL A 598 2.32 4.70 -11.08
C VAL A 598 0.94 4.13 -10.75
N GLY A 599 0.31 4.66 -9.71
CA GLY A 599 -1.08 4.40 -9.37
C GLY A 599 -1.26 3.53 -8.13
N GLY A 600 -2.29 2.68 -8.17
CA GLY A 600 -2.78 1.93 -7.00
C GLY A 600 -4.00 2.59 -6.38
N PHE A 601 -5.02 1.80 -6.05
CA PHE A 601 -6.28 2.29 -5.50
C PHE A 601 -6.20 2.38 -3.98
N GLY A 602 -6.69 3.50 -3.44
CA GLY A 602 -6.80 3.74 -2.01
C GLY A 602 -8.14 4.38 -1.66
N PHE A 603 -8.56 4.21 -0.41
CA PHE A 603 -9.70 4.93 0.14
C PHE A 603 -9.27 6.32 0.57
N VAL A 604 -10.13 7.32 0.36
CA VAL A 604 -9.79 8.72 0.54
C VAL A 604 -10.47 9.28 1.78
N PHE A 605 -9.73 10.05 2.58
CA PHE A 605 -10.22 10.68 3.80
C PHE A 605 -9.75 12.14 3.89
N PRO A 606 -10.48 12.99 4.64
CA PRO A 606 -10.01 14.34 4.97
C PRO A 606 -8.64 14.29 5.66
N LYS A 607 -7.81 15.31 5.44
CA LYS A 607 -6.50 15.38 6.11
C LYS A 607 -6.64 15.33 7.63
N GLY A 608 -5.81 14.50 8.27
CA GLY A 608 -5.85 14.29 9.71
C GLY A 608 -7.09 13.55 10.20
N ALA A 609 -7.78 12.79 9.35
CA ALA A 609 -8.92 11.98 9.77
C ALA A 609 -8.48 10.92 10.80
N PRO A 610 -9.11 10.86 11.99
CA PRO A 610 -8.69 9.93 13.05
C PRO A 610 -8.88 8.45 12.66
N LEU A 611 -9.86 8.18 11.79
CA LEU A 611 -10.19 6.85 11.26
C LEU A 611 -9.12 6.29 10.30
N LEU A 612 -8.32 7.15 9.66
CA LEU A 612 -7.43 6.76 8.57
C LEU A 612 -6.40 5.70 8.98
N SER A 613 -5.85 5.81 10.20
CA SER A 613 -4.88 4.85 10.73
C SER A 613 -5.51 3.47 10.93
N ASP A 614 -6.71 3.42 11.52
CA ASP A 614 -7.43 2.17 11.76
C ASP A 614 -7.83 1.50 10.45
N ILE A 615 -8.32 2.28 9.47
CA ILE A 615 -8.66 1.79 8.13
C ILE A 615 -7.42 1.27 7.42
N SER A 616 -6.31 2.00 7.46
CA SER A 616 -5.07 1.59 6.81
C SER A 616 -4.55 0.27 7.38
N GLN A 617 -4.58 0.10 8.70
CA GLN A 617 -4.24 -1.16 9.34
C GLN A 617 -5.22 -2.29 8.96
N ALA A 618 -6.51 -2.00 8.91
CA ALA A 618 -7.50 -2.99 8.50
C ALA A 618 -7.38 -3.39 7.02
N VAL A 619 -6.98 -2.48 6.12
CA VAL A 619 -6.63 -2.80 4.72
C VAL A 619 -5.48 -3.80 4.67
N LEU A 620 -4.41 -3.57 5.45
CA LEU A 620 -3.29 -4.50 5.54
C LEU A 620 -3.74 -5.86 6.08
N ASN A 621 -4.54 -5.90 7.14
CA ASN A 621 -5.07 -7.16 7.68
C ASN A 621 -5.88 -7.95 6.64
N VAL A 622 -6.73 -7.28 5.84
CA VAL A 622 -7.54 -7.90 4.77
C VAL A 622 -6.66 -8.40 3.61
N SER A 623 -5.53 -7.74 3.36
CA SER A 623 -4.53 -8.17 2.39
C SER A 623 -3.76 -9.39 2.88
N GLU A 624 -3.23 -9.33 4.11
CA GLU A 624 -2.40 -10.37 4.73
C GLU A 624 -3.20 -11.65 5.05
N SER A 625 -4.50 -11.53 5.36
CA SER A 625 -5.39 -12.68 5.55
C SER A 625 -5.69 -13.44 4.25
N GLY A 626 -5.34 -12.88 3.09
CA GLY A 626 -5.71 -13.41 1.77
C GLY A 626 -7.15 -13.13 1.35
N THR A 627 -7.95 -12.42 2.17
CA THR A 627 -9.34 -12.06 1.84
C THR A 627 -9.40 -11.16 0.60
N LEU A 628 -8.47 -10.20 0.47
CA LEU A 628 -8.37 -9.33 -0.71
C LEU A 628 -8.19 -10.15 -2.01
N ARG A 629 -7.26 -11.11 -2.00
CA ARG A 629 -7.00 -12.00 -3.13
C ARG A 629 -8.22 -12.86 -3.47
N MET A 630 -8.96 -13.31 -2.46
CA MET A 630 -10.19 -14.08 -2.64
C MET A 630 -11.27 -13.25 -3.35
N LEU A 631 -11.50 -12.00 -2.90
CA LEU A 631 -12.45 -11.07 -3.53
C LEU A 631 -12.06 -10.76 -4.98
N GLU A 632 -10.77 -10.56 -5.24
CA GLU A 632 -10.27 -10.35 -6.61
C GLU A 632 -10.53 -11.56 -7.51
N ILE A 633 -10.20 -12.77 -7.04
CA ILE A 633 -10.45 -14.01 -7.79
C ILE A 633 -11.96 -14.22 -8.02
N ASP A 634 -12.79 -13.94 -7.03
CA ASP A 634 -14.25 -14.10 -7.14
C ASP A 634 -14.84 -13.15 -8.19
N MET A 635 -14.40 -11.89 -8.18
CA MET A 635 -14.75 -10.93 -9.23
C MET A 635 -14.35 -11.47 -10.61
N LEU A 636 -13.12 -11.94 -10.78
CA LEU A 636 -12.60 -12.42 -12.07
C LEU A 636 -13.26 -13.73 -12.53
N LYS A 637 -13.67 -14.61 -11.61
CA LYS A 637 -14.37 -15.87 -11.91
C LYS A 637 -15.66 -15.65 -12.67
N SER A 638 -16.40 -14.58 -12.34
CA SER A 638 -17.64 -14.22 -13.03
C SER A 638 -17.45 -13.94 -14.53
N TYR A 639 -16.21 -13.71 -14.97
CA TYR A 639 -15.84 -13.38 -16.34
C TYR A 639 -15.04 -14.45 -17.07
N LYS A 640 -14.69 -15.58 -16.42
CA LYS A 640 -13.86 -16.62 -17.06
C LYS A 640 -14.55 -17.16 -18.32
N CYS A 641 -13.82 -17.17 -19.44
CA CYS A 641 -14.24 -17.92 -20.61
C CYS A 641 -14.33 -19.41 -20.23
N SER A 642 -15.39 -20.09 -20.67
CA SER A 642 -15.55 -21.53 -20.49
C SER A 642 -14.46 -22.27 -21.29
N LYS A 643 -13.30 -22.49 -20.68
CA LYS A 643 -12.35 -23.59 -20.93
C LYS A 643 -11.33 -23.61 -19.81
N SER A 644 -11.05 -24.82 -19.34
CA SER A 644 -10.06 -25.15 -18.33
C SER A 644 -8.76 -24.38 -18.53
N ASP A 645 -8.23 -23.85 -17.43
CA ASP A 645 -6.81 -23.53 -17.27
C ASP A 645 -6.03 -24.87 -17.32
N ASP A 646 -6.10 -25.59 -18.43
CA ASP A 646 -5.07 -26.58 -18.70
C ASP A 646 -3.79 -25.78 -18.97
N PRO A 647 -2.66 -26.12 -18.30
CA PRO A 647 -1.40 -25.48 -18.60
C PRO A 647 -1.20 -25.60 -20.10
N VAL A 648 -0.90 -24.47 -20.76
CA VAL A 648 -0.67 -24.41 -22.20
C VAL A 648 0.28 -25.55 -22.54
N GLU A 649 -0.29 -26.64 -23.06
CA GLU A 649 0.47 -27.83 -23.34
C GLU A 649 1.36 -27.42 -24.52
N TYR A 650 2.66 -27.29 -24.28
CA TYR A 650 3.65 -26.96 -25.30
C TYR A 650 3.87 -28.14 -26.26
N SER A 651 2.83 -28.96 -26.47
CA SER A 651 2.86 -30.05 -27.41
C SER A 651 2.87 -29.47 -28.83
N LEU A 652 3.84 -29.89 -29.62
CA LEU A 652 3.87 -29.58 -31.04
C LEU A 652 2.67 -30.28 -31.70
N GLY A 653 1.61 -29.51 -31.96
CA GLY A 653 0.40 -30.01 -32.60
C GLY A 653 0.60 -30.32 -34.08
N PHE A 654 -0.41 -30.95 -34.68
CA PHE A 654 -0.49 -31.27 -36.11
C PHE A 654 -0.21 -30.05 -37.02
N ASP A 655 -0.66 -28.87 -36.60
CA ASP A 655 -0.47 -27.60 -37.33
C ASP A 655 1.01 -27.25 -37.56
N SER A 656 1.92 -27.70 -36.69
CA SER A 656 3.36 -27.43 -36.80
C SER A 656 4.05 -28.31 -37.87
N PHE A 657 3.47 -29.47 -38.20
CA PHE A 657 4.08 -30.45 -39.10
C PHE A 657 3.28 -30.69 -40.39
N TRP A 658 2.12 -30.05 -40.55
CA TRP A 658 1.26 -30.22 -41.72
C TRP A 658 1.98 -30.07 -43.07
N GLY A 659 2.89 -29.09 -43.19
CA GLY A 659 3.68 -28.89 -44.41
C GLY A 659 4.59 -30.09 -44.74
N LEU A 660 5.20 -30.71 -43.72
CA LEU A 660 6.03 -31.90 -43.90
C LEU A 660 5.19 -33.13 -44.28
N PHE A 661 4.02 -33.30 -43.66
CA PHE A 661 3.10 -34.38 -44.03
C PHE A 661 2.59 -34.25 -45.47
N ALA A 662 2.30 -33.02 -45.92
CA ALA A 662 1.88 -32.75 -47.29
C ALA A 662 2.98 -33.10 -48.32
N ILE A 663 4.24 -32.75 -48.05
CA ILE A 663 5.38 -33.07 -48.93
C ILE A 663 5.54 -34.60 -49.05
N THR A 664 5.57 -35.31 -47.93
CA THR A 664 5.75 -36.77 -47.91
C THR A 664 4.58 -37.50 -48.55
N GLY A 665 3.35 -37.08 -48.27
CA GLY A 665 2.13 -37.64 -48.87
C GLY A 665 2.10 -37.43 -50.38
N GLY A 666 2.43 -36.22 -50.85
CA GLY A 666 2.50 -35.89 -52.26
C GLY A 666 3.56 -36.70 -53.00
N ALA A 667 4.80 -36.73 -52.50
CA ALA A 667 5.91 -37.46 -53.11
C ALA A 667 5.64 -38.96 -53.20
N SER A 668 5.17 -39.58 -52.12
CA SER A 668 4.82 -41.01 -52.09
C SER A 668 3.69 -41.35 -53.04
N THR A 669 2.66 -40.49 -53.13
CA THR A 669 1.54 -40.68 -54.06
C THR A 669 1.98 -40.55 -55.52
N ILE A 670 2.84 -39.58 -55.83
CA ILE A 670 3.41 -39.42 -57.18
C ILE A 670 4.25 -40.65 -57.54
N ALA A 671 5.10 -41.15 -56.64
CA ALA A 671 5.88 -42.36 -56.87
C ALA A 671 4.98 -43.59 -57.13
N LEU A 672 3.90 -43.74 -56.36
CA LEU A 672 2.91 -44.80 -56.55
C LEU A 672 2.19 -44.67 -57.90
N LEU A 673 1.80 -43.45 -58.30
CA LEU A 673 1.14 -43.19 -59.59
C LEU A 673 2.09 -43.46 -60.77
N LEU A 674 3.36 -43.07 -60.67
CA LEU A 674 4.38 -43.38 -61.68
C LEU A 674 4.66 -44.88 -61.81
N TYR A 675 4.56 -45.63 -60.71
CA TYR A 675 4.68 -47.08 -60.71
C TYR A 675 3.46 -47.77 -61.33
N LEU A 676 2.24 -47.32 -60.97
CA LEU A 676 0.99 -47.92 -61.44
C LEU A 676 0.62 -47.52 -62.87
N PHE A 677 1.00 -46.33 -63.32
CA PHE A 677 0.69 -45.80 -64.65
C PHE A 677 1.96 -45.36 -65.41
N PRO A 678 2.77 -46.32 -65.91
CA PRO A 678 3.96 -46.03 -66.72
C PRO A 678 3.57 -45.62 -68.15
N CYS A 679 2.85 -44.51 -68.31
CA CYS A 679 2.60 -43.93 -69.62
C CYS A 679 3.76 -42.98 -69.98
N GLY A 680 4.68 -43.45 -70.83
CA GLY A 680 5.65 -42.61 -71.54
C GLY A 680 7.09 -42.58 -71.04
N ILE A 681 7.44 -43.31 -69.96
CA ILE A 681 8.84 -43.44 -69.50
C ILE A 681 9.39 -44.81 -69.97
N PRO A 682 10.54 -44.86 -70.69
CA PRO A 682 11.06 -46.12 -71.21
C PRO A 682 11.41 -47.09 -70.07
N LYS A 683 10.98 -48.35 -70.22
CA LYS A 683 11.20 -49.45 -69.27
C LYS A 683 12.67 -49.55 -68.87
N TRP A 684 12.97 -49.28 -67.61
CA TRP A 684 14.20 -49.74 -66.97
C TRP A 684 14.18 -51.26 -66.93
N HIS A 685 14.97 -51.90 -67.79
CA HIS A 685 15.09 -53.35 -67.85
C HIS A 685 15.66 -53.89 -66.53
N VAL A 686 14.80 -54.56 -65.75
CA VAL A 686 15.20 -55.54 -64.73
C VAL A 686 15.65 -56.79 -65.49
N PHE A 687 16.94 -57.15 -65.40
CA PHE A 687 17.43 -58.41 -65.92
C PHE A 687 17.33 -59.47 -64.82
N ASN A 688 16.49 -60.48 -65.07
CA ASN A 688 16.36 -61.68 -64.26
C ASN A 688 17.68 -62.47 -64.28
N SER A 689 18.12 -62.92 -63.11
CA SER A 689 18.99 -64.09 -62.99
C SER A 689 18.33 -65.06 -62.00
N ARG A 690 17.62 -66.08 -62.52
CA ARG A 690 17.36 -67.34 -61.81
C ARG A 690 18.56 -68.26 -62.03
N VAL A 691 18.90 -69.06 -61.00
CA VAL A 691 19.75 -70.30 -60.95
C VAL A 691 20.48 -70.25 -59.59
N PHE A 692 20.47 -71.21 -58.66
CA PHE A 692 19.93 -72.57 -58.51
C PHE A 692 19.76 -72.81 -56.99
N VAL A 693 18.75 -73.60 -56.59
CA VAL A 693 18.67 -74.21 -55.26
C VAL A 693 19.30 -75.59 -55.40
N GLU A 694 20.39 -75.90 -54.68
CA GLU A 694 20.71 -77.29 -54.30
C GLU A 694 21.73 -77.39 -53.15
N THR A 695 21.33 -78.23 -52.19
CA THR A 695 22.11 -79.17 -51.35
C THR A 695 23.16 -78.71 -50.33
N GLU A 696 22.73 -78.78 -49.06
CA GLU A 696 23.07 -79.84 -48.09
C GLU A 696 24.55 -80.21 -47.82
N SER A 697 24.85 -80.24 -46.51
CA SER A 697 25.59 -81.29 -45.80
C SER A 697 27.09 -81.08 -45.46
N LYS A 698 27.32 -81.13 -44.14
CA LYS A 698 28.31 -81.95 -43.41
C LYS A 698 29.75 -81.44 -43.21
N HIS A 699 30.00 -81.18 -41.93
CA HIS A 699 30.79 -82.04 -41.00
C HIS A 699 32.08 -81.47 -40.40
N GLU A 700 32.06 -81.63 -39.06
CA GLU A 700 33.11 -82.09 -38.14
C GLU A 700 34.09 -81.04 -37.58
N MET A 701 33.98 -80.72 -36.28
CA MET A 701 34.44 -81.49 -35.09
C MET A 701 35.96 -81.68 -35.06
N HIS A 702 36.63 -81.05 -34.10
CA HIS A 702 37.17 -81.77 -32.94
C HIS A 702 37.86 -80.85 -31.90
N ASN A 703 37.46 -81.06 -30.64
CA ASN A 703 38.26 -81.20 -29.40
C ASN A 703 38.87 -79.99 -28.64
N LEU A 704 38.13 -79.59 -27.59
CA LEU A 704 38.44 -79.56 -26.13
C LEU A 704 39.76 -80.25 -25.64
N PRO A 705 40.28 -80.02 -24.40
CA PRO A 705 39.54 -79.72 -23.14
C PRO A 705 40.19 -78.78 -22.09
N GLY A 706 39.43 -78.43 -21.04
CA GLY A 706 39.94 -77.91 -19.77
C GLY A 706 38.87 -77.30 -18.85
N ALA A 707 38.52 -78.00 -17.78
CA ALA A 707 37.40 -77.77 -16.85
C ALA A 707 37.62 -76.65 -15.81
N TYR A 708 36.54 -76.03 -15.29
CA TYR A 708 35.98 -76.24 -13.93
C TYR A 708 34.89 -75.19 -13.55
N ALA A 709 33.74 -75.71 -13.10
CA ALA A 709 32.79 -75.25 -12.06
C ALA A 709 32.12 -73.83 -12.08
N SER A 710 30.78 -73.86 -12.30
CA SER A 710 29.60 -73.16 -11.72
C SER A 710 29.71 -72.13 -10.56
N PRO A 711 28.61 -71.39 -10.20
CA PRO A 711 27.45 -70.90 -10.98
C PRO A 711 27.06 -69.41 -10.72
N GLN A 712 26.25 -68.86 -11.64
CA GLN A 712 25.18 -67.84 -11.52
C GLN A 712 25.27 -66.70 -10.46
N HIS A 713 25.32 -65.45 -10.94
CA HIS A 713 24.90 -64.26 -10.18
C HIS A 713 23.89 -63.44 -10.99
N ASP A 714 22.74 -63.21 -10.36
CA ASP A 714 21.58 -62.40 -10.75
C ASP A 714 21.86 -60.89 -10.48
N PRO A 715 21.59 -59.95 -11.40
CA PRO A 715 21.90 -58.53 -11.22
C PRO A 715 20.65 -57.71 -10.85
N ASP A 716 20.24 -57.77 -9.58
CA ASP A 716 19.11 -56.97 -9.06
C ASP A 716 19.42 -56.33 -7.69
N GLN A 717 20.70 -56.01 -7.42
CA GLN A 717 21.12 -55.46 -6.12
C GLN A 717 21.90 -54.14 -6.12
N ASP A 718 22.06 -53.46 -7.27
CA ASP A 718 22.84 -52.20 -7.32
C ASP A 718 22.00 -50.90 -7.35
N GLU A 719 20.67 -50.95 -7.32
CA GLU A 719 19.83 -49.73 -7.35
C GLU A 719 19.45 -49.15 -5.97
N ASN A 720 19.77 -49.82 -4.85
CA ASN A 720 19.34 -49.35 -3.51
C ASN A 720 20.44 -48.69 -2.66
N VAL A 721 21.60 -48.37 -3.22
CA VAL A 721 22.68 -47.68 -2.47
C VAL A 721 22.87 -46.22 -2.90
N LEU A 722 22.20 -45.76 -3.96
CA LEU A 722 22.31 -44.36 -4.40
C LEU A 722 21.23 -43.42 -3.84
N PHE A 723 20.16 -43.95 -3.23
CA PHE A 723 19.01 -43.15 -2.77
C PHE A 723 19.12 -42.63 -1.33
N GLU A 724 20.11 -43.06 -0.55
CA GLU A 724 20.30 -42.62 0.86
C GLU A 724 21.38 -41.54 1.05
N ALA A 725 22.08 -41.12 0.00
CA ALA A 725 23.17 -40.14 0.10
C ALA A 725 22.77 -38.67 -0.21
N GLU A 726 21.60 -38.42 -0.80
CA GLU A 726 21.16 -37.05 -1.16
C GLU A 726 20.15 -36.42 -0.19
N MET A 727 19.59 -37.17 0.77
CA MET A 727 18.68 -36.63 1.80
C MET A 727 19.39 -36.20 3.10
N LYS A 728 20.61 -35.66 2.98
CA LYS A 728 21.33 -35.07 4.13
C LYS A 728 22.02 -33.73 3.86
N ASN A 729 21.76 -33.10 2.72
CA ASN A 729 22.16 -31.72 2.45
C ASN A 729 21.08 -30.98 1.63
N GLN A 730 19.96 -30.66 2.27
CA GLN A 730 19.15 -29.47 2.00
C GLN A 730 18.24 -29.16 3.19
#